data_AF-A0A838R088-F1
#
_entry.id   AF-A0A838R088-F1
#
_cell.length_a   1.000
_cell.length_b   1.000
_cell.length_c   1.000
_cell.angle_alpha   90.00
_cell.angle_beta   90.00
_cell.angle_gamma   90.00
#
_symmetry.space_group_name_H-M   'P 1'
#
loop_
_entity.id
_entity.type
_entity.pdbx_description
1 polymer ?
#
loop_
_entity_poly.entity_id
_entity_poly.type
_entity_poly.pdbx_seq_one_letter_code
_entity_poly.pdbx_strand_id
1 'polypeptide(L)'
;ILVTGTAANPVLYVNSSDPRIGGGSSGADLNLDTNSGIVSRLTKVGGAWQKLDLVRGLPRSEENHHANGLQLDAATNTLYVAMGGNTNMGAPSNNFSLLPEYALSAAILSIDLDAIGNTTYDLPTLDDETRATNNDANDPFGGNDGRNQAKIVPGGPVQVFAPGFRNPYDLLIHSSGRIYTVDNGPNAGWGDVPIGEGPGGTATNSVNEPGVTHGDGLHFITGQGFYGGHPNPTRANTNNKFNTSNPQSPVPAANPIEGDYRTPGAEDGSLVVFPESTNGMAEYTTNNFGGAMKGDLLIASFDNTIKRVKLNAAGTAIVSSENLFTNVGFRPLDVTAPATGAFAGSIWVCDVAQGTVTVFEPSSGGGGNPNDLDGDGYTNDDEIANGTDPNSPGDVPPDADVDFISDLSDPNDDNDAFPDTTDKFALDGNNGTTTPIGTLYDWENEGSSDGGLFGLGFTGLMTNGTSNYASLFDPAGVTAGGAAGVFTVDAAGIGTARGAANSQTQAFQFGVNVGAATTPFTAKTSVVGPFNGLTAQVGQEMGLYIGTGDQDNFIQIVLAGDGSIKLGKEVAGAFSTLASQSLALPGPGFVQLHLTIDPTTDMLQASYSVDGAAFVNLGGPTAVPASWLASVIAVGLIATDPTGSGDLPVTWDYLGVESATPVTGNPQALLFIEGLGGDLQTASVFESGSFKLTNQSTGNVRIVSVTIDASTSILPDVVFDPLGDGGNDVFKPFTPDEGATLTGLVGHSHGVPNGGGFETLTIDFDNFDPGEQFVFSIDMEPTSIKGSTAPGPSQAGKISGMEMTGATVTVVFSDGTTTTSQTYRTAGNNRASQTIADTGLPPT
;
A
#
# COMPACT_ATOMS: atom_id res chain seq x y z
N ILE A 1 17.10 22.84 -5.60
CA ILE A 1 17.67 23.88 -6.51
C ILE A 1 18.49 24.87 -5.70
N LEU A 2 19.59 25.41 -6.24
CA LEU A 2 20.37 26.48 -5.61
C LEU A 2 20.55 27.67 -6.56
N VAL A 3 20.28 28.88 -6.06
CA VAL A 3 20.42 30.13 -6.83
C VAL A 3 21.62 30.93 -6.33
N THR A 4 22.51 31.30 -7.25
CA THR A 4 23.68 32.15 -6.98
C THR A 4 23.80 33.26 -8.04
N GLY A 5 24.91 33.99 -8.03
CA GLY A 5 25.17 35.08 -8.99
C GLY A 5 24.48 36.38 -8.56
N THR A 6 23.89 37.09 -9.52
CA THR A 6 23.21 38.38 -9.28
C THR A 6 21.81 38.36 -9.86
N ALA A 7 20.92 39.25 -9.41
CA ALA A 7 19.57 39.37 -9.97
C ALA A 7 19.55 39.57 -11.50
N ALA A 8 20.56 40.26 -12.06
CA ALA A 8 20.70 40.46 -13.50
C ALA A 8 21.31 39.25 -14.23
N ASN A 9 22.17 38.48 -13.56
CA ASN A 9 22.86 37.31 -14.11
C ASN A 9 22.79 36.17 -13.09
N PRO A 10 21.62 35.51 -12.96
CA PRO A 10 21.48 34.39 -12.05
C PRO A 10 22.23 33.17 -12.58
N VAL A 11 22.76 32.37 -11.65
CA VAL A 11 23.33 31.05 -11.91
C VAL A 11 22.57 30.05 -11.07
N LEU A 12 21.96 29.06 -11.72
CA LEU A 12 21.18 28.02 -11.04
C LEU A 12 21.98 26.73 -11.04
N TYR A 13 22.07 26.06 -9.90
CA TYR A 13 22.47 24.67 -9.80
C TYR A 13 21.22 23.83 -9.56
N VAL A 14 21.03 22.80 -10.38
CA VAL A 14 19.82 21.97 -10.40
C VAL A 14 20.20 20.51 -10.50
N ASN A 15 19.66 19.71 -9.60
CA ASN A 15 19.66 18.25 -9.59
C ASN A 15 18.46 17.72 -10.42
N SER A 16 18.65 16.62 -11.13
CA SER A 16 17.60 15.93 -11.90
C SER A 16 17.92 14.43 -12.04
N SER A 17 16.90 13.59 -12.16
CA SER A 17 17.02 12.13 -12.38
C SER A 17 15.89 11.61 -13.27
N ASP A 18 15.88 10.30 -13.54
CA ASP A 18 14.73 9.62 -14.14
C ASP A 18 13.47 9.86 -13.29
N PRO A 19 12.37 10.38 -13.87
CA PRO A 19 11.17 10.75 -13.13
C PRO A 19 10.27 9.55 -12.77
N ARG A 20 10.57 8.35 -13.27
CA ARG A 20 9.79 7.15 -12.93
C ARG A 20 10.08 6.72 -11.50
N ILE A 21 9.05 6.26 -10.80
CA ILE A 21 9.15 5.69 -9.45
C ILE A 21 8.77 4.22 -9.57
N GLY A 22 9.69 3.32 -9.24
CA GLY A 22 9.46 1.89 -9.09
C GLY A 22 9.38 1.51 -7.61
N GLY A 23 9.44 0.21 -7.29
CA GLY A 23 9.34 -0.26 -5.92
C GLY A 23 7.97 0.01 -5.30
N GLY A 24 7.98 0.62 -4.11
CA GLY A 24 6.78 0.86 -3.31
C GLY A 24 6.08 -0.45 -2.92
N SER A 25 4.77 -0.37 -2.75
CA SER A 25 3.90 -1.48 -2.39
C SER A 25 3.97 -2.69 -3.35
N SER A 26 4.12 -2.42 -4.64
CA SER A 26 4.18 -3.44 -5.68
C SER A 26 5.51 -4.22 -5.71
N GLY A 27 6.57 -3.64 -5.11
CA GLY A 27 7.95 -4.11 -5.28
C GLY A 27 8.44 -4.11 -6.73
N ALA A 28 7.69 -3.50 -7.65
CA ALA A 28 7.90 -3.66 -9.08
C ALA A 28 9.16 -2.93 -9.54
N ASP A 29 10.06 -3.67 -10.17
CA ASP A 29 11.18 -3.12 -10.92
C ASP A 29 10.65 -2.59 -12.28
N LEU A 30 10.72 -1.27 -12.47
CA LEU A 30 10.30 -0.60 -13.71
C LEU A 30 11.44 -0.44 -14.72
N ASN A 31 12.59 -1.08 -14.45
CA ASN A 31 13.81 -1.01 -15.23
C ASN A 31 14.17 0.45 -15.55
N LEU A 32 14.21 1.25 -14.49
CA LEU A 32 14.62 2.64 -14.54
C LEU A 32 16.12 2.76 -14.36
N ASP A 33 16.66 3.96 -14.64
CA ASP A 33 18.10 4.15 -14.52
C ASP A 33 18.49 4.62 -13.11
N THR A 34 19.00 3.68 -12.31
CA THR A 34 19.51 3.92 -10.95
C THR A 34 20.81 4.76 -10.89
N ASN A 35 21.39 5.12 -12.04
CA ASN A 35 22.49 6.09 -12.18
C ASN A 35 22.04 7.40 -12.89
N SER A 36 20.73 7.64 -13.01
CA SER A 36 20.22 8.79 -13.78
C SER A 36 20.46 10.16 -13.17
N GLY A 37 21.00 10.24 -11.95
CA GLY A 37 21.23 11.51 -11.27
C GLY A 37 22.23 12.42 -12.00
N ILE A 38 21.86 13.69 -12.18
CA ILE A 38 22.65 14.72 -12.85
C ILE A 38 22.62 16.00 -12.02
N VAL A 39 23.77 16.62 -11.82
CA VAL A 39 23.89 18.01 -11.35
C VAL A 39 24.21 18.90 -12.53
N SER A 40 23.36 19.89 -12.77
CA SER A 40 23.43 20.83 -13.90
C SER A 40 23.62 22.26 -13.41
N ARG A 41 24.36 23.06 -14.18
CA ARG A 41 24.45 24.52 -14.02
C ARG A 41 23.73 25.22 -15.17
N LEU A 42 22.79 26.09 -14.85
CA LEU A 42 22.08 26.92 -15.79
C LEU A 42 22.53 28.37 -15.66
N THR A 43 22.91 28.99 -16.79
CA THR A 43 23.33 30.40 -16.85
C THR A 43 22.59 31.12 -17.97
N LYS A 44 22.43 32.45 -17.86
CA LYS A 44 21.87 33.27 -18.95
C LYS A 44 22.98 33.83 -19.83
N VAL A 45 22.94 33.53 -21.13
CA VAL A 45 23.84 34.10 -22.15
C VAL A 45 23.00 34.72 -23.27
N GLY A 46 23.16 36.02 -23.50
CA GLY A 46 22.38 36.73 -24.52
C GLY A 46 20.86 36.72 -24.28
N GLY A 47 20.43 36.57 -23.02
CA GLY A 47 19.02 36.46 -22.63
C GLY A 47 18.43 35.04 -22.71
N ALA A 48 19.16 34.05 -23.23
CA ALA A 48 18.74 32.65 -23.27
C ALA A 48 19.42 31.83 -22.16
N TRP A 49 18.70 30.84 -21.63
CA TRP A 49 19.28 29.87 -20.69
C TRP A 49 20.19 28.87 -21.42
N GLN A 50 21.37 28.65 -20.87
CA GLN A 50 22.31 27.60 -21.27
C GLN A 50 22.44 26.61 -20.12
N LYS A 51 22.29 25.31 -20.41
CA LYS A 51 22.48 24.21 -19.47
C LYS A 51 23.85 23.57 -19.70
N LEU A 52 24.60 23.35 -18.63
CA LEU A 52 25.79 22.50 -18.60
C LEU A 52 25.60 21.42 -17.55
N ASP A 53 25.63 20.15 -17.95
CA ASP A 53 25.64 19.02 -17.02
C ASP A 53 27.04 18.94 -16.42
N LEU A 54 27.18 19.25 -15.12
CA LEU A 54 28.46 19.26 -14.43
C LEU A 54 28.88 17.85 -14.05
N VAL A 55 27.97 17.08 -13.44
CA VAL A 55 28.18 15.70 -13.03
C VAL A 55 27.02 14.85 -13.52
N ARG A 56 27.32 13.68 -14.12
CA ARG A 56 26.34 12.69 -14.56
C ARG A 56 26.66 11.32 -13.97
N GLY A 57 25.64 10.50 -13.71
CA GLY A 57 25.83 9.15 -13.17
C GLY A 57 25.63 9.04 -11.65
N LEU A 58 24.98 10.01 -11.01
CA LEU A 58 24.74 9.98 -9.57
C LEU A 58 23.66 8.92 -9.25
N PRO A 59 23.75 8.27 -8.07
CA PRO A 59 22.78 7.26 -7.69
C PRO A 59 21.39 7.85 -7.49
N ARG A 60 20.38 7.02 -7.74
CA ARG A 60 19.02 7.17 -7.23
C ARG A 60 18.49 5.79 -6.84
N SER A 61 17.63 5.73 -5.83
CA SER A 61 16.93 4.49 -5.43
C SER A 61 16.01 3.99 -6.55
N GLU A 62 15.53 2.76 -6.55
CA GLU A 62 14.45 2.32 -7.46
C GLU A 62 13.11 3.02 -7.19
N GLU A 63 12.96 3.54 -5.99
CA GLU A 63 11.75 4.23 -5.55
C GLU A 63 11.92 5.75 -5.76
N ASN A 64 11.86 6.60 -4.74
CA ASN A 64 11.84 8.08 -4.91
C ASN A 64 13.04 8.82 -4.30
N HIS A 65 13.95 8.14 -3.60
CA HIS A 65 15.15 8.81 -3.08
C HIS A 65 16.11 9.16 -4.22
N HIS A 66 16.57 10.42 -4.23
CA HIS A 66 17.53 10.92 -5.20
C HIS A 66 18.39 12.06 -4.62
N ALA A 67 19.09 12.80 -5.48
CA ALA A 67 19.81 14.01 -5.07
C ALA A 67 18.82 15.10 -4.66
N ASN A 68 19.00 15.74 -3.49
CA ASN A 68 18.10 16.76 -2.95
C ASN A 68 18.78 18.15 -2.85
N GLY A 69 18.89 18.71 -1.64
CA GLY A 69 19.47 20.02 -1.35
C GLY A 69 20.88 20.25 -1.92
N LEU A 70 21.17 21.53 -2.22
CA LEU A 70 22.42 21.99 -2.82
C LEU A 70 22.94 23.23 -2.08
N GLN A 71 24.22 23.25 -1.69
CA GLN A 71 24.87 24.42 -1.08
C GLN A 71 26.24 24.68 -1.70
N LEU A 72 26.56 25.94 -1.97
CA LEU A 72 27.85 26.33 -2.54
C LEU A 72 28.72 27.03 -1.49
N ASP A 73 29.86 26.43 -1.15
CA ASP A 73 30.93 27.17 -0.50
C ASP A 73 31.72 27.96 -1.55
N ALA A 74 31.41 29.24 -1.66
CA ALA A 74 32.05 30.14 -2.62
C ALA A 74 33.55 30.39 -2.32
N ALA A 75 34.03 30.12 -1.10
CA ALA A 75 35.43 30.33 -0.75
C ALA A 75 36.34 29.22 -1.31
N THR A 76 35.83 27.99 -1.34
CA THR A 76 36.54 26.81 -1.87
C THR A 76 36.05 26.42 -3.27
N ASN A 77 34.98 27.05 -3.77
CA ASN A 77 34.26 26.67 -4.99
C ASN A 77 33.78 25.21 -4.97
N THR A 78 33.35 24.75 -3.79
CA THR A 78 32.83 23.38 -3.57
C THR A 78 31.32 23.42 -3.51
N LEU A 79 30.66 22.61 -4.36
CA LEU A 79 29.22 22.38 -4.29
C LEU A 79 28.96 21.12 -3.44
N TYR A 80 28.21 21.28 -2.36
CA TYR A 80 27.71 20.19 -1.55
C TYR A 80 26.33 19.74 -2.04
N VAL A 81 26.12 18.43 -2.08
CA VAL A 81 24.88 17.81 -2.56
C VAL A 81 24.40 16.81 -1.53
N ALA A 82 23.16 16.96 -1.06
CA ALA A 82 22.51 15.94 -0.26
C ALA A 82 22.06 14.77 -1.16
N MET A 83 22.50 13.55 -0.85
CA MET A 83 22.25 12.36 -1.65
C MET A 83 21.47 11.32 -0.86
N GLY A 84 20.25 11.03 -1.32
CA GLY A 84 19.43 9.96 -0.78
C GLY A 84 20.08 8.58 -0.88
N GLY A 85 19.68 7.70 0.03
CA GLY A 85 20.00 6.28 0.08
C GLY A 85 19.09 5.47 -0.83
N ASN A 86 19.47 4.22 -1.06
CA ASN A 86 18.68 3.27 -1.85
C ASN A 86 17.80 2.36 -0.98
N THR A 87 17.87 2.49 0.34
CA THR A 87 17.24 1.56 1.29
C THR A 87 16.58 2.29 2.46
N ASN A 88 15.72 1.59 3.18
CA ASN A 88 15.04 2.14 4.35
C ASN A 88 15.97 2.30 5.57
N MET A 89 16.64 1.23 5.99
CA MET A 89 17.55 1.21 7.16
C MET A 89 18.94 0.63 6.84
N GLY A 90 19.29 0.52 5.54
CA GLY A 90 20.60 0.05 5.08
C GLY A 90 20.58 -1.31 4.38
N ALA A 91 19.55 -2.15 4.61
CA ALA A 91 19.39 -3.43 3.92
C ALA A 91 18.49 -3.28 2.67
N PRO A 92 18.76 -4.03 1.59
CA PRO A 92 17.77 -4.25 0.53
C PRO A 92 16.44 -4.76 1.11
N SER A 93 15.33 -4.29 0.54
CA SER A 93 13.97 -4.68 0.95
C SER A 93 13.00 -4.63 -0.23
N ASN A 94 11.84 -5.26 -0.08
CA ASN A 94 10.86 -5.36 -1.17
C ASN A 94 10.42 -3.98 -1.70
N ASN A 95 10.15 -3.03 -0.79
CA ASN A 95 9.62 -1.71 -1.15
C ASN A 95 10.65 -0.81 -1.86
N PHE A 96 11.93 -1.15 -1.79
CA PHE A 96 13.00 -0.50 -2.54
C PHE A 96 13.50 -1.36 -3.72
N SER A 97 12.66 -2.27 -4.23
CA SER A 97 12.96 -3.21 -5.33
C SER A 97 14.27 -4.00 -5.11
N LEU A 98 14.59 -4.30 -3.86
CA LEU A 98 15.80 -5.06 -3.48
C LEU A 98 17.12 -4.39 -3.91
N LEU A 99 17.10 -3.08 -4.18
CA LEU A 99 18.31 -2.33 -4.55
C LEU A 99 19.21 -2.13 -3.33
N PRO A 100 20.50 -2.55 -3.36
CA PRO A 100 21.43 -2.21 -2.28
C PRO A 100 21.89 -0.76 -2.37
N GLU A 101 22.45 -0.26 -1.27
CA GLU A 101 23.14 1.03 -1.25
C GLU A 101 24.30 1.08 -2.26
N TYR A 102 24.45 2.23 -2.93
CA TYR A 102 25.54 2.48 -3.87
C TYR A 102 26.68 3.25 -3.20
N ALA A 103 27.86 3.25 -3.82
CA ALA A 103 29.03 3.90 -3.23
C ALA A 103 28.86 5.41 -2.96
N LEU A 104 28.00 6.11 -3.71
CA LEU A 104 27.73 7.54 -3.54
C LEU A 104 26.37 7.86 -2.90
N SER A 105 25.53 6.86 -2.59
CA SER A 105 24.21 7.08 -1.97
C SER A 105 24.32 7.30 -0.45
N ALA A 106 23.25 7.75 0.18
CA ALA A 106 23.16 7.93 1.63
C ALA A 106 24.30 8.79 2.22
N ALA A 107 24.49 9.99 1.68
CA ALA A 107 25.60 10.87 2.03
C ALA A 107 25.36 12.34 1.66
N ILE A 108 26.12 13.24 2.28
CA ILE A 108 26.45 14.54 1.70
C ILE A 108 27.71 14.37 0.84
N LEU A 109 27.60 14.69 -0.44
CA LEU A 109 28.71 14.68 -1.39
C LEU A 109 29.34 16.07 -1.50
N SER A 110 30.64 16.12 -1.79
CA SER A 110 31.34 17.34 -2.22
C SER A 110 31.75 17.24 -3.68
N ILE A 111 31.50 18.31 -4.44
CA ILE A 111 31.85 18.46 -5.84
C ILE A 111 32.80 19.66 -5.99
N ASP A 112 34.05 19.39 -6.37
CA ASP A 112 35.05 20.41 -6.70
C ASP A 112 34.76 21.00 -8.09
N LEU A 113 34.20 22.21 -8.11
CA LEU A 113 33.84 22.89 -9.36
C LEU A 113 35.07 23.42 -10.12
N ASP A 114 36.20 23.64 -9.45
CA ASP A 114 37.44 24.05 -10.12
C ASP A 114 38.06 22.88 -10.88
N ALA A 115 38.00 21.67 -10.32
CA ALA A 115 38.46 20.45 -10.97
C ALA A 115 37.61 20.08 -12.20
N ILE A 116 36.30 20.34 -12.17
CA ILE A 116 35.39 20.11 -13.32
C ILE A 116 35.47 21.26 -14.35
N GLY A 117 35.53 22.51 -13.88
CA GLY A 117 35.56 23.70 -14.73
C GLY A 117 34.28 23.90 -15.55
N ASN A 118 34.42 24.05 -16.88
CA ASN A 118 33.32 24.30 -17.81
C ASN A 118 33.05 23.07 -18.72
N THR A 119 33.30 21.87 -18.20
CA THR A 119 33.05 20.61 -18.91
C THR A 119 32.08 19.75 -18.12
N THR A 120 31.75 18.58 -18.67
CA THR A 120 30.96 17.54 -18.01
C THR A 120 31.88 16.47 -17.45
N TYR A 121 31.64 16.07 -16.20
CA TYR A 121 32.31 14.96 -15.56
C TYR A 121 31.36 13.75 -15.46
N ASP A 122 31.66 12.71 -16.24
CA ASP A 122 30.97 11.42 -16.13
C ASP A 122 31.59 10.61 -15.01
N LEU A 123 30.76 10.19 -14.06
CA LEU A 123 31.21 9.36 -12.96
C LEU A 123 31.73 8.02 -13.49
N PRO A 124 32.95 7.61 -13.14
CA PRO A 124 33.42 6.28 -13.48
C PRO A 124 32.55 5.20 -12.83
N THR A 125 32.21 4.16 -13.58
CA THR A 125 31.33 3.06 -13.15
C THR A 125 32.11 1.75 -12.96
N LEU A 126 31.43 0.75 -12.40
CA LEU A 126 31.84 -0.65 -12.48
C LEU A 126 31.67 -1.19 -13.91
N ASP A 127 32.28 -2.33 -14.21
CA ASP A 127 32.13 -3.02 -15.50
C ASP A 127 31.01 -4.07 -15.40
N ASP A 128 29.85 -3.78 -15.99
CA ASP A 128 28.63 -4.59 -15.97
C ASP A 128 28.77 -5.87 -16.81
N GLU A 129 28.74 -7.02 -16.14
CA GLU A 129 28.93 -8.32 -16.81
C GLU A 129 27.87 -8.68 -17.86
N THR A 130 26.75 -7.96 -17.89
CA THR A 130 25.65 -8.19 -18.84
C THR A 130 25.81 -7.42 -20.15
N ARG A 131 26.76 -6.48 -20.20
CA ARG A 131 27.01 -5.62 -21.36
C ARG A 131 28.20 -6.10 -22.18
N ALA A 132 28.16 -5.82 -23.47
CA ALA A 132 29.23 -6.19 -24.38
C ALA A 132 30.32 -5.11 -24.36
N THR A 133 31.54 -5.51 -23.94
CA THR A 133 32.81 -4.73 -23.85
C THR A 133 33.09 -4.09 -22.49
N ASN A 134 34.38 -4.06 -22.11
CA ASN A 134 34.89 -3.60 -20.81
C ASN A 134 34.72 -2.08 -20.51
N ASN A 135 34.01 -1.37 -21.38
CA ASN A 135 33.62 0.03 -21.26
C ASN A 135 32.17 0.08 -21.70
N ASP A 136 31.27 0.12 -20.73
CA ASP A 136 29.86 -0.08 -20.99
C ASP A 136 29.31 1.03 -21.88
N ALA A 137 28.65 0.60 -22.96
CA ALA A 137 28.03 1.55 -23.87
C ALA A 137 26.99 2.39 -23.09
N ASN A 138 27.12 3.71 -23.19
CA ASN A 138 26.29 4.71 -22.50
C ASN A 138 26.63 4.98 -21.03
N ASP A 139 27.82 4.58 -20.56
CA ASP A 139 28.32 5.12 -19.28
C ASP A 139 28.24 6.66 -19.25
N PRO A 140 27.84 7.26 -18.10
CA PRO A 140 27.72 6.61 -16.79
C PRO A 140 26.33 6.04 -16.45
N PHE A 141 25.44 5.91 -17.45
CA PHE A 141 24.03 5.57 -17.25
C PHE A 141 23.74 4.06 -17.23
N GLY A 142 22.58 3.73 -16.65
CA GLY A 142 22.02 2.40 -16.48
C GLY A 142 22.71 1.64 -15.34
N GLY A 143 22.36 1.92 -14.09
CA GLY A 143 23.01 1.30 -12.92
C GLY A 143 22.83 -0.22 -12.79
N ASN A 144 21.72 -0.79 -13.29
CA ASN A 144 21.44 -2.23 -13.41
C ASN A 144 21.68 -3.01 -12.10
N ASP A 145 20.87 -2.74 -11.07
CA ASP A 145 20.98 -3.36 -9.73
C ASP A 145 22.39 -3.25 -9.09
N GLY A 146 23.10 -2.20 -9.44
CA GLY A 146 24.43 -1.90 -8.92
C GLY A 146 25.57 -2.53 -9.71
N ARG A 147 25.28 -3.31 -10.76
CA ARG A 147 26.28 -3.91 -11.66
C ARG A 147 27.11 -2.86 -12.38
N ASN A 148 26.50 -1.72 -12.73
CA ASN A 148 27.15 -0.57 -13.37
C ASN A 148 27.17 0.68 -12.46
N GLN A 149 27.03 0.56 -11.14
CA GLN A 149 27.00 1.75 -10.29
C GLN A 149 28.28 2.60 -10.39
N ALA A 150 28.17 3.89 -10.10
CA ALA A 150 29.32 4.76 -9.93
C ALA A 150 30.25 4.27 -8.80
N LYS A 151 31.57 4.42 -9.00
CA LYS A 151 32.61 4.07 -8.01
C LYS A 151 33.31 5.30 -7.46
N ILE A 152 33.79 5.20 -6.22
CA ILE A 152 34.61 6.26 -5.62
C ILE A 152 36.01 6.23 -6.25
N VAL A 153 36.41 7.36 -6.85
CA VAL A 153 37.78 7.58 -7.35
C VAL A 153 38.53 8.47 -6.36
N PRO A 154 39.56 7.96 -5.64
CA PRO A 154 40.33 8.78 -4.71
C PRO A 154 40.90 10.04 -5.36
N GLY A 155 40.63 11.21 -4.77
CA GLY A 155 41.09 12.50 -5.26
C GLY A 155 40.41 12.98 -6.54
N GLY A 156 39.34 12.31 -6.98
CA GLY A 156 38.46 12.79 -8.04
C GLY A 156 37.61 13.99 -7.58
N PRO A 157 36.93 14.67 -8.52
CA PRO A 157 36.18 15.89 -8.24
C PRO A 157 34.90 15.65 -7.42
N VAL A 158 34.39 14.42 -7.36
CA VAL A 158 33.20 14.05 -6.57
C VAL A 158 33.65 13.11 -5.46
N GLN A 159 33.46 13.48 -4.20
CA GLN A 159 33.83 12.68 -3.03
C GLN A 159 32.67 12.62 -2.03
N VAL A 160 32.66 11.59 -1.18
CA VAL A 160 31.80 11.56 0.02
C VAL A 160 32.38 12.52 1.05
N PHE A 161 31.62 13.56 1.39
CA PHE A 161 32.01 14.51 2.43
C PHE A 161 31.60 14.01 3.82
N ALA A 162 30.33 13.64 3.99
CA ALA A 162 29.81 13.07 5.23
C ALA A 162 28.83 11.94 4.89
N PRO A 163 29.14 10.67 5.20
CA PRO A 163 28.22 9.55 4.98
C PRO A 163 27.13 9.43 6.05
N GLY A 164 26.18 8.55 5.78
CA GLY A 164 25.31 7.96 6.79
C GLY A 164 24.01 8.70 7.01
N PHE A 165 23.41 9.20 5.93
CA PHE A 165 22.10 9.84 5.97
C PHE A 165 21.15 9.03 5.08
N ARG A 166 19.97 8.66 5.56
CA ARG A 166 19.00 7.86 4.78
C ARG A 166 18.48 8.65 3.58
N ASN A 167 17.93 9.83 3.82
CA ASN A 167 17.46 10.74 2.80
C ASN A 167 17.60 12.18 3.29
N PRO A 168 18.83 12.75 3.25
CA PRO A 168 19.05 14.12 3.65
C PRO A 168 18.32 15.02 2.64
N TYR A 169 17.25 15.67 3.08
CA TYR A 169 16.36 16.40 2.17
C TYR A 169 16.93 17.77 1.82
N ASP A 170 17.49 18.47 2.81
CA ASP A 170 18.18 19.73 2.57
C ASP A 170 19.37 19.90 3.51
N LEU A 171 20.32 20.71 3.06
CA LEU A 171 21.52 21.07 3.81
C LEU A 171 21.75 22.58 3.76
N LEU A 172 22.38 23.10 4.81
CA LEU A 172 22.59 24.54 4.98
C LEU A 172 24.04 24.82 5.40
N ILE A 173 24.71 25.71 4.68
CA ILE A 173 25.95 26.35 5.16
C ILE A 173 25.54 27.61 5.93
N HIS A 174 25.51 27.49 7.25
CA HIS A 174 25.15 28.58 8.16
C HIS A 174 26.20 29.71 8.11
N SER A 175 25.79 30.96 8.38
CA SER A 175 26.65 32.16 8.38
C SER A 175 27.87 32.08 9.31
N SER A 176 27.85 31.15 10.26
CA SER A 176 28.95 30.81 11.16
C SER A 176 30.00 29.86 10.55
N GLY A 177 29.79 29.41 9.30
CA GLY A 177 30.63 28.43 8.58
C GLY A 177 30.34 26.97 8.94
N ARG A 178 29.28 26.69 9.70
CA ARG A 178 28.86 25.34 10.08
C ARG A 178 27.89 24.78 9.06
N ILE A 179 27.85 23.45 8.95
CA ILE A 179 26.96 22.75 8.03
C ILE A 179 25.94 21.97 8.85
N TYR A 180 24.66 22.14 8.53
CA TYR A 180 23.55 21.39 9.11
C TYR A 180 22.78 20.67 8.00
N THR A 181 22.15 19.55 8.35
CA THR A 181 21.24 18.81 7.45
C THR A 181 20.09 18.25 8.30
N VAL A 182 18.91 18.16 7.71
CA VAL A 182 17.85 17.29 8.21
C VAL A 182 17.89 15.99 7.41
N ASP A 183 17.74 14.86 8.10
CA ASP A 183 17.73 13.53 7.49
C ASP A 183 16.40 12.83 7.79
N ASN A 184 15.71 12.36 6.74
CA ASN A 184 14.45 11.67 6.96
C ASN A 184 14.68 10.30 7.61
N GLY A 185 13.94 9.99 8.67
CA GLY A 185 14.01 8.71 9.34
C GLY A 185 13.41 7.55 8.51
N PRO A 186 13.65 6.28 8.90
CA PRO A 186 13.03 5.11 8.28
C PRO A 186 11.55 4.95 8.62
N ASN A 187 10.86 4.14 7.82
CA ASN A 187 9.43 3.83 7.96
C ASN A 187 9.24 2.35 8.35
N ALA A 188 8.28 2.05 9.23
CA ALA A 188 7.98 0.68 9.65
C ALA A 188 7.49 -0.19 8.48
N GLY A 189 8.01 -1.42 8.35
CA GLY A 189 7.63 -2.32 7.24
C GLY A 189 8.39 -2.14 5.93
N TRP A 190 9.24 -1.10 5.80
CA TRP A 190 9.90 -0.75 4.52
C TRP A 190 11.31 -1.32 4.33
N GLY A 191 11.86 -1.99 5.33
CA GLY A 191 13.20 -2.61 5.30
C GLY A 191 14.01 -2.32 6.56
N ASP A 192 14.76 -3.30 7.02
CA ASP A 192 15.47 -3.28 8.31
C ASP A 192 16.99 -3.02 8.13
N VAL A 193 17.73 -3.02 9.23
CA VAL A 193 19.18 -2.86 9.26
C VAL A 193 19.90 -4.01 8.53
N PRO A 194 21.12 -3.82 8.00
CA PRO A 194 21.84 -4.86 7.28
C PRO A 194 22.08 -6.14 8.09
N ILE A 195 22.00 -7.31 7.46
CA ILE A 195 22.53 -8.53 8.11
C ILE A 195 24.04 -8.35 8.35
N GLY A 196 24.46 -8.52 9.61
CA GLY A 196 25.83 -8.25 10.04
C GLY A 196 26.10 -6.78 10.39
N GLU A 197 25.04 -6.01 10.65
CA GLU A 197 25.05 -4.64 11.20
C GLU A 197 26.09 -4.45 12.32
N GLY A 198 26.63 -3.24 12.34
CA GLY A 198 27.57 -2.77 13.35
C GLY A 198 28.88 -2.26 12.74
N PRO A 199 29.76 -1.68 13.57
CA PRO A 199 30.98 -1.01 13.14
C PRO A 199 32.12 -1.98 12.77
N GLY A 200 31.81 -3.28 12.68
CA GLY A 200 32.79 -4.36 12.46
C GLY A 200 33.18 -4.58 11.00
N GLY A 201 32.50 -3.92 10.06
CA GLY A 201 32.72 -4.11 8.61
C GLY A 201 32.18 -5.45 8.12
N THR A 202 31.14 -5.95 8.78
CA THR A 202 30.48 -7.24 8.48
C THR A 202 29.12 -7.07 7.81
N ALA A 203 28.60 -5.84 7.73
CA ALA A 203 27.33 -5.55 7.09
C ALA A 203 27.31 -6.06 5.64
N THR A 204 26.19 -6.66 5.24
CA THR A 204 26.02 -7.31 3.94
C THR A 204 24.91 -6.64 3.12
N ASN A 205 24.96 -6.78 1.79
CA ASN A 205 23.87 -6.42 0.88
C ASN A 205 22.79 -7.52 0.82
N SER A 206 22.48 -8.16 1.94
CA SER A 206 21.42 -9.19 2.02
C SER A 206 20.11 -8.56 2.44
N VAL A 207 18.99 -9.08 1.93
CA VAL A 207 17.64 -8.60 2.27
C VAL A 207 17.38 -8.76 3.77
N ASN A 208 16.80 -7.73 4.40
CA ASN A 208 16.30 -7.77 5.78
C ASN A 208 15.08 -6.86 5.97
N GLU A 209 14.01 -7.37 6.55
CA GLU A 209 12.71 -6.68 6.74
C GLU A 209 11.87 -7.42 7.82
N PRO A 210 10.90 -6.75 8.49
CA PRO A 210 10.51 -5.35 8.36
C PRO A 210 11.39 -4.42 9.20
N GLY A 211 11.50 -3.17 8.75
CA GLY A 211 12.09 -2.10 9.56
C GLY A 211 11.10 -1.49 10.55
N VAL A 212 11.57 -0.48 11.28
CA VAL A 212 10.81 0.29 12.27
C VAL A 212 10.78 1.78 11.88
N THR A 213 9.78 2.52 12.37
CA THR A 213 9.72 3.97 12.19
C THR A 213 10.63 4.67 13.19
N HIS A 214 11.42 5.64 12.71
CA HIS A 214 12.04 6.65 13.55
C HIS A 214 11.84 8.04 12.95
N GLY A 215 11.80 9.05 13.80
CA GLY A 215 11.69 10.44 13.37
C GLY A 215 12.96 10.99 12.71
N ASP A 216 12.83 12.16 12.13
CA ASP A 216 13.86 12.86 11.37
C ASP A 216 14.90 13.54 12.26
N GLY A 217 16.18 13.37 11.93
CA GLY A 217 17.30 13.93 12.68
C GLY A 217 17.81 15.27 12.13
N LEU A 218 17.93 16.31 12.97
CA LEU A 218 18.73 17.49 12.64
C LEU A 218 20.19 17.28 13.06
N HIS A 219 21.11 17.23 12.10
CA HIS A 219 22.52 17.00 12.37
C HIS A 219 23.37 18.26 12.23
N PHE A 220 24.35 18.41 13.12
CA PHE A 220 25.50 19.29 12.91
C PHE A 220 26.69 18.51 12.35
N ILE A 221 27.02 18.74 11.08
CA ILE A 221 28.12 18.06 10.40
C ILE A 221 29.44 18.71 10.84
N THR A 222 30.16 18.02 11.73
CA THR A 222 31.39 18.53 12.34
C THR A 222 32.59 18.62 11.38
N GLY A 223 32.51 17.96 10.23
CA GLY A 223 33.51 18.01 9.18
C GLY A 223 33.48 16.79 8.27
N GLN A 224 34.48 16.68 7.40
CA GLN A 224 34.64 15.55 6.50
C GLN A 224 34.78 14.23 7.28
N GLY A 225 34.03 13.21 6.86
CA GLY A 225 34.00 11.89 7.49
C GLY A 225 33.05 11.77 8.68
N PHE A 226 32.27 12.80 9.02
CA PHE A 226 31.15 12.68 9.95
C PHE A 226 30.18 11.60 9.47
N TYR A 227 29.72 10.74 10.39
CA TYR A 227 28.79 9.65 10.08
C TYR A 227 27.44 9.91 10.74
N GLY A 228 26.39 10.02 9.92
CA GLY A 228 25.03 10.37 10.35
C GLY A 228 24.18 9.21 10.90
N GLY A 229 24.64 7.96 10.80
CA GLY A 229 23.95 6.82 11.40
C GLY A 229 23.26 5.83 10.45
N HIS A 230 22.91 6.23 9.22
CA HIS A 230 22.33 5.29 8.24
C HIS A 230 23.41 4.38 7.59
N PRO A 231 23.29 3.06 7.63
CA PRO A 231 24.27 2.16 7.05
C PRO A 231 24.34 2.23 5.52
N ASN A 232 25.57 2.12 5.00
CA ASN A 232 25.85 1.81 3.61
C ASN A 232 26.78 0.58 3.54
N PRO A 233 26.24 -0.64 3.43
CA PRO A 233 27.05 -1.85 3.45
C PRO A 233 28.08 -1.91 2.31
N THR A 234 27.77 -1.30 1.16
CA THR A 234 28.69 -1.18 0.02
C THR A 234 29.97 -0.40 0.39
N ARG A 235 29.87 0.65 1.22
CA ARG A 235 31.05 1.35 1.77
C ARG A 235 31.62 0.67 3.02
N ALA A 236 30.79 0.00 3.82
CA ALA A 236 31.21 -0.64 5.07
C ALA A 236 32.14 -1.84 4.88
N ASN A 237 31.99 -2.57 3.76
CA ASN A 237 32.65 -3.85 3.54
C ASN A 237 32.98 -4.07 2.06
N THR A 238 34.27 -4.09 1.71
CA THR A 238 34.75 -4.32 0.32
C THR A 238 34.47 -5.74 -0.20
N ASN A 239 33.98 -6.65 0.64
CA ASN A 239 33.49 -7.95 0.20
C ASN A 239 32.06 -7.89 -0.37
N ASN A 240 31.32 -6.81 -0.13
CA ASN A 240 30.10 -6.52 -0.88
C ASN A 240 30.50 -6.12 -2.30
N LYS A 241 30.50 -7.14 -3.17
CA LYS A 241 30.92 -7.03 -4.57
C LYS A 241 29.73 -7.18 -5.50
N PHE A 242 29.85 -6.54 -6.65
CA PHE A 242 28.89 -6.58 -7.74
C PHE A 242 29.48 -7.34 -8.92
N ASN A 243 28.59 -7.88 -9.75
CA ASN A 243 28.88 -8.76 -10.88
C ASN A 243 29.47 -10.12 -10.47
N THR A 244 28.83 -11.20 -10.91
CA THR A 244 29.16 -12.57 -10.46
C THR A 244 30.44 -13.10 -11.10
N SER A 245 30.65 -12.82 -12.38
CA SER A 245 31.73 -13.32 -13.23
C SER A 245 32.98 -12.46 -13.20
N ASN A 246 32.85 -11.16 -12.92
CA ASN A 246 33.94 -10.20 -12.67
C ASN A 246 33.69 -9.40 -11.37
N PRO A 247 33.76 -10.02 -10.17
CA PRO A 247 33.41 -9.36 -8.91
C PRO A 247 34.23 -8.10 -8.63
N GLN A 248 33.55 -6.97 -8.49
CA GLN A 248 34.14 -5.65 -8.26
C GLN A 248 33.58 -5.00 -7.00
N SER A 249 34.43 -4.27 -6.26
CA SER A 249 33.99 -3.36 -5.21
C SER A 249 34.00 -1.93 -5.76
N PRO A 250 32.93 -1.14 -5.58
CA PRO A 250 32.86 0.25 -6.04
C PRO A 250 33.60 1.21 -5.09
N VAL A 251 34.14 0.71 -3.98
CA VAL A 251 34.97 1.48 -3.07
C VAL A 251 36.41 0.97 -3.02
N PRO A 252 37.41 1.86 -2.97
CA PRO A 252 38.82 1.49 -2.93
C PRO A 252 39.25 0.97 -1.54
N ALA A 253 38.52 1.35 -0.49
CA ALA A 253 38.75 0.92 0.89
C ALA A 253 37.41 0.92 1.65
N ALA A 254 37.26 -0.02 2.57
CA ALA A 254 36.10 -0.11 3.44
C ALA A 254 36.16 0.94 4.56
N ASN A 255 35.01 1.45 4.98
CA ASN A 255 34.84 2.24 6.20
C ASN A 255 33.86 1.52 7.14
N PRO A 256 34.34 0.62 8.02
CA PRO A 256 33.50 -0.28 8.81
C PRO A 256 32.38 0.37 9.63
N ILE A 257 32.55 1.63 10.05
CA ILE A 257 31.54 2.38 10.80
C ILE A 257 30.25 2.59 9.99
N GLU A 258 30.33 2.55 8.67
CA GLU A 258 29.16 2.71 7.79
C GLU A 258 28.30 1.45 7.70
N GLY A 259 28.59 0.41 8.50
CA GLY A 259 27.70 -0.72 8.72
C GLY A 259 26.84 -0.59 9.98
N ASP A 260 27.08 0.44 10.80
CA ASP A 260 26.52 0.66 12.13
C ASP A 260 25.25 1.51 12.03
N TYR A 261 24.06 0.93 12.23
CA TYR A 261 22.83 1.71 12.29
C TYR A 261 22.81 2.48 13.62
N ARG A 262 22.52 3.78 13.58
CA ARG A 262 22.39 4.59 14.79
C ARG A 262 21.03 5.22 14.86
N THR A 263 20.33 4.90 15.94
CA THR A 263 18.99 5.39 16.20
C THR A 263 19.01 6.93 16.33
N PRO A 264 18.14 7.65 15.58
CA PRO A 264 18.04 9.10 15.68
C PRO A 264 17.90 9.62 17.11
N GLY A 265 18.72 10.61 17.47
CA GLY A 265 18.76 11.25 18.79
C GLY A 265 19.44 10.44 19.89
N ALA A 266 19.31 9.11 19.87
CA ALA A 266 19.88 8.24 20.89
C ALA A 266 21.37 7.94 20.64
N GLU A 267 21.77 7.76 19.38
CA GLU A 267 23.09 7.21 19.01
C GLU A 267 23.82 8.02 17.92
N ASP A 268 23.08 8.63 17.00
CA ASP A 268 23.60 9.32 15.81
C ASP A 268 24.16 10.73 16.08
N GLY A 269 23.88 11.29 17.25
CA GLY A 269 24.26 12.65 17.62
C GLY A 269 23.39 13.74 16.98
N SER A 270 22.18 13.40 16.53
CA SER A 270 21.15 14.38 16.14
C SER A 270 20.90 15.38 17.26
N LEU A 271 20.82 16.65 16.91
CA LEU A 271 20.57 17.74 17.85
C LEU A 271 19.13 17.75 18.37
N VAL A 272 18.19 17.32 17.52
CA VAL A 272 16.77 17.14 17.80
C VAL A 272 16.22 16.10 16.81
N VAL A 273 15.19 15.38 17.23
CA VAL A 273 14.43 14.45 16.40
C VAL A 273 13.02 14.98 16.24
N PHE A 274 12.53 15.04 15.01
CA PHE A 274 11.16 15.45 14.68
C PHE A 274 10.33 14.21 14.36
N PRO A 275 9.08 14.12 14.86
CA PRO A 275 8.25 12.94 14.60
C PRO A 275 7.88 12.83 13.11
N GLU A 276 7.58 13.96 12.47
CA GLU A 276 7.17 13.99 11.07
C GLU A 276 8.31 14.37 10.13
N SER A 277 8.08 14.07 8.84
CA SER A 277 9.04 14.40 7.78
C SER A 277 9.34 15.90 7.78
N THR A 278 10.63 16.21 7.73
CA THR A 278 11.23 17.53 7.63
C THR A 278 12.04 17.63 6.36
N ASN A 279 11.92 18.76 5.67
CA ASN A 279 12.41 18.89 4.30
C ASN A 279 13.32 20.11 4.15
N GLY A 280 12.84 21.20 3.56
CA GLY A 280 13.66 22.38 3.33
C GLY A 280 14.09 23.09 4.61
N MET A 281 15.26 23.72 4.56
CA MET A 281 15.87 24.40 5.70
C MET A 281 16.52 25.73 5.31
N ALA A 282 16.33 26.75 6.15
CA ALA A 282 16.96 28.07 5.98
C ALA A 282 17.52 28.64 7.28
N GLU A 283 18.46 29.58 7.17
CA GLU A 283 18.88 30.43 8.30
C GLU A 283 18.09 31.75 8.29
N TYR A 284 17.55 32.15 9.43
CA TYR A 284 17.04 33.51 9.59
C TYR A 284 18.18 34.49 9.91
N THR A 285 18.53 35.38 8.96
CA THR A 285 19.78 36.16 9.03
C THR A 285 19.62 37.65 9.38
N THR A 286 18.38 38.15 9.43
CA THR A 286 18.12 39.60 9.60
C THR A 286 18.11 40.03 11.06
N ASN A 287 18.13 41.35 11.31
CA ASN A 287 18.07 41.93 12.66
C ASN A 287 16.64 42.34 13.08
N ASN A 288 15.60 41.90 12.37
CA ASN A 288 14.22 42.08 12.80
C ASN A 288 14.03 41.48 14.21
N PHE A 289 13.02 41.96 14.95
CA PHE A 289 12.78 41.55 16.33
C PHE A 289 14.01 41.77 17.26
N GLY A 290 14.81 42.80 16.98
CA GLY A 290 16.05 43.07 17.71
C GLY A 290 17.14 42.01 17.50
N GLY A 291 17.02 41.17 16.47
CA GLY A 291 17.93 40.06 16.18
C GLY A 291 17.64 38.81 17.00
N ALA A 292 16.46 38.69 17.62
CA ALA A 292 16.11 37.55 18.47
C ALA A 292 16.13 36.20 17.74
N MET A 293 15.84 36.19 16.43
CA MET A 293 15.85 35.01 15.56
C MET A 293 17.14 34.85 14.74
N LYS A 294 18.09 35.78 14.89
CA LYS A 294 19.24 35.83 13.99
C LYS A 294 20.18 34.65 14.22
N GLY A 295 20.41 33.86 13.17
CA GLY A 295 21.20 32.63 13.20
C GLY A 295 20.42 31.40 13.67
N ASP A 296 19.10 31.54 13.86
CA ASP A 296 18.24 30.38 14.10
C ASP A 296 17.92 29.69 12.77
N LEU A 297 17.67 28.38 12.84
CA LEU A 297 17.25 27.59 11.70
C LEU A 297 15.73 27.60 11.58
N LEU A 298 15.24 27.63 10.35
CA LEU A 298 13.85 27.43 9.97
C LEU A 298 13.77 26.12 9.19
N ILE A 299 12.83 25.25 9.54
CA ILE A 299 12.69 23.91 8.93
C ILE A 299 11.22 23.73 8.54
N ALA A 300 10.97 23.37 7.28
CA ALA A 300 9.64 23.00 6.80
C ALA A 300 9.33 21.54 7.17
N SER A 301 8.11 21.27 7.63
CA SER A 301 7.68 19.93 8.05
C SER A 301 6.28 19.59 7.54
N PHE A 302 6.07 18.31 7.23
CA PHE A 302 4.82 17.76 6.68
C PHE A 302 3.65 17.79 7.66
N ASP A 303 3.89 18.04 8.95
CA ASP A 303 2.86 18.29 9.96
C ASP A 303 2.21 19.68 9.85
N ASN A 304 2.33 20.31 8.68
CA ASN A 304 1.82 21.65 8.40
C ASN A 304 2.45 22.75 9.27
N THR A 305 3.73 22.57 9.67
CA THR A 305 4.45 23.55 10.48
C THR A 305 5.74 24.06 9.83
N ILE A 306 6.12 25.29 10.20
CA ILE A 306 7.51 25.75 10.11
C ILE A 306 8.09 25.73 11.52
N LYS A 307 9.14 24.94 11.72
CA LYS A 307 9.84 24.83 13.00
C LYS A 307 10.98 25.84 13.06
N ARG A 308 11.14 26.49 14.22
CA ARG A 308 12.29 27.32 14.54
C ARG A 308 13.19 26.59 15.53
N VAL A 309 14.45 26.39 15.12
CA VAL A 309 15.48 25.79 15.96
C VAL A 309 16.50 26.83 16.35
N LYS A 310 16.51 27.15 17.64
CA LYS A 310 17.49 28.08 18.22
C LYS A 310 18.74 27.34 18.61
N LEU A 311 19.86 27.73 18.03
CA LEU A 311 21.17 27.14 18.34
C LEU A 311 21.81 27.81 19.56
N ASN A 312 22.66 27.07 20.27
CA ASN A 312 23.53 27.67 21.28
C ASN A 312 24.57 28.57 20.61
N ALA A 313 25.25 29.43 21.39
CA ALA A 313 26.25 30.36 20.85
C ALA A 313 27.42 29.65 20.12
N ALA A 314 27.68 28.38 20.42
CA ALA A 314 28.70 27.56 19.77
C ALA A 314 28.18 26.86 18.50
N GLY A 315 26.88 26.92 18.19
CA GLY A 315 26.25 26.20 17.08
C GLY A 315 26.32 24.67 17.20
N THR A 316 26.59 24.09 18.37
CA THR A 316 26.83 22.65 18.53
C THR A 316 25.73 21.93 19.30
N ALA A 317 24.71 22.65 19.76
CA ALA A 317 23.55 22.10 20.44
C ALA A 317 22.36 23.06 20.25
N ILE A 318 21.15 22.54 20.40
CA ILE A 318 19.94 23.36 20.43
C ILE A 318 19.71 23.96 21.82
N VAL A 319 19.10 25.14 21.86
CA VAL A 319 18.58 25.80 23.05
C VAL A 319 17.07 25.57 23.14
N SER A 320 16.38 25.66 22.01
CA SER A 320 14.96 25.35 21.87
C SER A 320 14.64 24.92 20.44
N SER A 321 13.56 24.15 20.30
CA SER A 321 12.90 23.82 19.04
C SER A 321 11.42 24.07 19.28
N GLU A 322 10.83 24.99 18.53
CA GLU A 322 9.43 25.43 18.67
C GLU A 322 8.77 25.49 17.30
N ASN A 323 7.46 25.28 17.24
CA ASN A 323 6.69 25.65 16.06
C ASN A 323 6.71 27.18 15.98
N LEU A 324 7.15 27.71 14.84
CA LEU A 324 7.11 29.15 14.56
C LEU A 324 5.77 29.54 13.95
N PHE A 325 5.29 28.68 13.06
CA PHE A 325 4.01 28.79 12.39
C PHE A 325 3.39 27.40 12.32
N THR A 326 2.15 27.26 12.74
CA THR A 326 1.24 26.12 12.50
C THR A 326 0.21 26.47 11.45
N ASN A 327 -0.35 25.44 10.81
CA ASN A 327 -1.39 25.57 9.79
C ASN A 327 -0.98 26.47 8.59
N VAL A 328 0.26 26.30 8.12
CA VAL A 328 0.92 27.17 7.13
C VAL A 328 0.45 26.95 5.68
N GLY A 329 -0.06 25.76 5.42
CA GLY A 329 -0.48 25.22 4.14
C GLY A 329 -1.13 23.85 4.36
N PHE A 330 -0.55 22.81 3.78
CA PHE A 330 -0.96 21.42 3.96
C PHE A 330 0.25 20.46 4.06
N ARG A 331 1.19 20.54 3.11
CA ARG A 331 2.50 19.85 3.13
C ARG A 331 3.63 20.83 2.77
N PRO A 332 4.08 21.67 3.72
CA PRO A 332 5.25 22.53 3.55
C PRO A 332 6.49 21.72 3.15
N LEU A 333 7.02 22.00 1.96
CA LEU A 333 8.17 21.26 1.41
C LEU A 333 9.48 22.02 1.56
N ASP A 334 9.45 23.34 1.38
CA ASP A 334 10.66 24.17 1.42
C ASP A 334 10.41 25.52 2.09
N VAL A 335 11.45 26.08 2.68
CA VAL A 335 11.43 27.37 3.37
C VAL A 335 12.64 28.21 2.99
N THR A 336 12.44 29.50 2.75
CA THR A 336 13.55 30.45 2.57
C THR A 336 13.30 31.79 3.23
N ALA A 337 14.36 32.42 3.71
CA ALA A 337 14.32 33.72 4.38
C ALA A 337 15.35 34.68 3.76
N PRO A 338 14.93 35.57 2.83
CA PRO A 338 15.86 36.48 2.17
C PRO A 338 16.60 37.38 3.17
N ALA A 339 17.93 37.39 3.07
CA ALA A 339 18.79 38.17 3.96
C ALA A 339 18.83 39.68 3.64
N THR A 340 18.55 40.05 2.39
CA THR A 340 18.71 41.42 1.87
C THR A 340 17.65 41.74 0.82
N GLY A 341 17.52 43.03 0.48
CA GLY A 341 16.58 43.51 -0.53
C GLY A 341 15.22 43.89 0.06
N ALA A 342 14.21 44.05 -0.82
CA ALA A 342 12.88 44.50 -0.43
C ALA A 342 12.12 43.47 0.43
N PHE A 343 12.50 42.20 0.35
CA PHE A 343 11.90 41.08 1.10
C PHE A 343 12.79 40.63 2.28
N ALA A 344 13.71 41.48 2.73
CA ALA A 344 14.61 41.12 3.81
C ALA A 344 13.82 40.86 5.10
N GLY A 345 13.95 39.64 5.66
CA GLY A 345 13.31 39.24 6.91
C GLY A 345 11.90 38.67 6.77
N SER A 346 11.34 38.58 5.56
CA SER A 346 10.17 37.74 5.32
C SER A 346 10.56 36.26 5.28
N ILE A 347 9.64 35.37 5.61
CA ILE A 347 9.79 33.91 5.50
C ILE A 347 8.84 33.42 4.40
N TRP A 348 9.36 32.65 3.45
CA TRP A 348 8.63 32.15 2.29
C TRP A 348 8.55 30.64 2.42
N VAL A 349 7.35 30.10 2.38
CA VAL A 349 7.07 28.67 2.53
C VAL A 349 6.43 28.17 1.25
N CYS A 350 7.00 27.11 0.67
CA CYS A 350 6.47 26.48 -0.52
C CYS A 350 5.70 25.23 -0.12
N ASP A 351 4.42 25.19 -0.49
CA ASP A 351 3.56 24.02 -0.33
C ASP A 351 3.38 23.33 -1.69
N VAL A 352 3.83 22.08 -1.78
CA VAL A 352 3.80 21.34 -3.04
C VAL A 352 2.41 20.77 -3.34
N ALA A 353 1.67 20.38 -2.30
CA ALA A 353 0.40 19.70 -2.45
C ALA A 353 -0.74 20.66 -2.82
N GLN A 354 -0.68 21.90 -2.37
CA GLN A 354 -1.59 22.98 -2.76
C GLN A 354 -1.06 23.81 -3.93
N GLY A 355 0.24 23.73 -4.24
CA GLY A 355 0.89 24.54 -5.27
C GLY A 355 0.93 26.04 -4.91
N THR A 356 1.05 26.35 -3.62
CA THR A 356 1.00 27.70 -3.06
C THR A 356 2.36 28.13 -2.49
N VAL A 357 2.56 29.44 -2.40
CA VAL A 357 3.68 30.03 -1.66
C VAL A 357 3.11 31.00 -0.63
N THR A 358 3.27 30.66 0.64
CA THR A 358 2.86 31.49 1.78
C THR A 358 4.02 32.39 2.19
N VAL A 359 3.77 33.68 2.35
CA VAL A 359 4.79 34.67 2.71
C VAL A 359 4.43 35.34 4.03
N PHE A 360 5.26 35.12 5.04
CA PHE A 360 5.14 35.75 6.35
C PHE A 360 6.03 36.99 6.40
N GLU A 361 5.42 38.15 6.66
CA GLU A 361 6.12 39.42 6.81
C GLU A 361 6.33 39.76 8.29
N PRO A 362 7.51 40.26 8.68
CA PRO A 362 7.79 40.60 10.07
C PRO A 362 6.93 41.80 10.51
N SER A 363 6.07 41.58 11.51
CA SER A 363 5.23 42.61 12.13
C SER A 363 5.64 42.85 13.59
N SER A 364 5.14 43.92 14.22
CA SER A 364 5.39 44.20 15.65
C SER A 364 4.27 43.72 16.59
N GLY A 365 3.31 42.94 16.08
CA GLY A 365 2.12 42.45 16.81
C GLY A 365 1.16 43.56 17.27
N GLY A 366 -0.14 43.22 17.40
CA GLY A 366 -1.11 44.04 18.14
C GLY A 366 -2.50 44.13 17.48
N GLY A 367 -3.29 43.06 17.60
CA GLY A 367 -4.73 43.04 17.23
C GLY A 367 -5.58 43.98 18.10
N GLY A 368 -5.08 44.36 19.28
CA GLY A 368 -5.69 45.35 20.16
C GLY A 368 -6.87 44.82 20.98
N ASN A 369 -7.24 43.55 20.82
CA ASN A 369 -8.23 42.85 21.62
C ASN A 369 -7.54 42.10 22.79
N PRO A 370 -7.93 42.31 24.06
CA PRO A 370 -7.31 41.59 25.18
C PRO A 370 -7.53 40.07 25.18
N ASN A 371 -8.52 39.57 24.44
CA ASN A 371 -8.84 38.14 24.33
C ASN A 371 -8.30 37.48 23.06
N ASP A 372 -7.66 38.26 22.18
CA ASP A 372 -7.11 37.88 20.87
C ASP A 372 -6.01 38.91 20.57
N LEU A 373 -4.80 38.62 21.07
CA LEU A 373 -3.73 39.61 21.23
C LEU A 373 -3.12 40.01 19.88
N ASP A 374 -3.13 39.13 18.89
CA ASP A 374 -2.56 39.37 17.56
C ASP A 374 -3.60 39.66 16.47
N GLY A 375 -4.88 39.40 16.71
CA GLY A 375 -5.99 39.76 15.84
C GLY A 375 -6.24 38.75 14.72
N ASP A 376 -5.86 37.49 14.90
CA ASP A 376 -6.00 36.43 13.89
C ASP A 376 -7.40 35.80 13.84
N GLY A 377 -8.21 35.99 14.90
CA GLY A 377 -9.58 35.51 15.03
C GLY A 377 -9.77 34.47 16.14
N TYR A 378 -8.70 33.78 16.56
CA TYR A 378 -8.73 32.80 17.63
C TYR A 378 -8.60 33.49 18.99
N THR A 379 -9.13 32.85 20.03
CA THR A 379 -8.98 33.40 21.38
C THR A 379 -7.66 32.95 21.99
N ASN A 380 -7.01 33.81 22.78
CA ASN A 380 -5.76 33.46 23.46
C ASN A 380 -5.89 32.16 24.28
N ASP A 381 -7.06 31.90 24.87
CA ASP A 381 -7.30 30.70 25.68
C ASP A 381 -7.32 29.43 24.80
N ASP A 382 -7.86 29.55 23.57
CA ASP A 382 -7.90 28.48 22.58
C ASP A 382 -6.49 28.21 22.02
N GLU A 383 -5.78 29.25 21.61
CA GLU A 383 -4.40 29.14 21.16
C GLU A 383 -3.47 28.50 22.21
N ILE A 384 -3.58 28.93 23.48
CA ILE A 384 -2.83 28.32 24.59
C ILE A 384 -3.17 26.83 24.76
N ALA A 385 -4.42 26.43 24.52
CA ALA A 385 -4.84 25.03 24.61
C ALA A 385 -4.23 24.19 23.47
N ASN A 386 -4.11 24.76 22.27
CA ASN A 386 -3.49 24.12 21.10
C ASN A 386 -1.96 24.24 21.07
N GLY A 387 -1.39 25.08 21.93
CA GLY A 387 0.05 25.32 22.01
C GLY A 387 0.59 26.28 20.95
N THR A 388 -0.27 27.09 20.33
CA THR A 388 0.12 28.17 19.42
C THR A 388 0.40 29.47 20.19
N ASP A 389 1.11 30.43 19.58
CA ASP A 389 1.51 31.71 20.21
C ASP A 389 0.46 32.82 20.01
N PRO A 390 -0.25 33.28 21.08
CA PRO A 390 -1.25 34.36 20.99
C PRO A 390 -0.75 35.72 20.52
N ASN A 391 0.55 35.87 20.30
CA ASN A 391 1.17 37.10 19.83
C ASN A 391 1.63 37.01 18.36
N SER A 392 1.37 35.89 17.69
CA SER A 392 1.87 35.57 16.37
C SER A 392 0.70 35.21 15.44
N PRO A 393 0.23 36.15 14.59
CA PRO A 393 -0.92 35.91 13.70
C PRO A 393 -0.59 34.95 12.54
N GLY A 394 0.59 34.35 12.54
CA GLY A 394 1.00 33.30 11.62
C GLY A 394 1.11 31.92 12.28
N ASP A 395 0.82 31.81 13.58
CA ASP A 395 0.83 30.57 14.35
C ASP A 395 -0.59 30.29 14.84
N VAL A 396 -1.41 29.71 13.97
CA VAL A 396 -2.85 29.56 14.21
C VAL A 396 -3.19 28.09 14.46
N PRO A 397 -4.16 27.78 15.35
CA PRO A 397 -4.51 26.40 15.64
C PRO A 397 -5.16 25.70 14.42
N PRO A 398 -5.17 24.36 14.39
CA PRO A 398 -5.99 23.60 13.45
C PRO A 398 -7.48 23.93 13.62
N ASP A 399 -8.17 24.13 12.50
CA ASP A 399 -9.59 24.49 12.44
C ASP A 399 -10.11 23.98 11.08
N ALA A 400 -10.85 22.87 11.12
CA ALA A 400 -11.28 22.11 9.96
C ALA A 400 -12.39 22.81 9.16
N ASP A 401 -13.28 23.56 9.81
CA ASP A 401 -14.38 24.27 9.16
C ASP A 401 -14.21 25.80 9.06
N VAL A 402 -13.13 26.30 9.66
CA VAL A 402 -12.65 27.69 9.58
C VAL A 402 -13.64 28.68 10.21
N ASP A 403 -14.30 28.28 11.31
CA ASP A 403 -15.21 29.13 12.07
C ASP A 403 -14.54 29.95 13.19
N PHE A 404 -13.22 29.81 13.34
CA PHE A 404 -12.33 30.41 14.34
C PHE A 404 -12.48 29.82 15.76
N ILE A 405 -12.91 28.56 15.84
CA ILE A 405 -12.82 27.71 17.02
C ILE A 405 -11.97 26.51 16.62
N SER A 406 -10.89 26.22 17.35
CA SER A 406 -10.02 25.12 16.94
C SER A 406 -10.68 23.74 17.06
N ASP A 407 -10.17 22.75 16.32
CA ASP A 407 -10.59 21.33 16.38
C ASP A 407 -10.51 20.73 17.81
N LEU A 408 -9.70 21.33 18.68
CA LEU A 408 -9.56 20.89 20.07
C LEU A 408 -10.69 21.42 20.97
N SER A 409 -11.20 22.60 20.65
CA SER A 409 -12.20 23.35 21.43
C SER A 409 -13.60 23.27 20.82
N ASP A 410 -13.69 22.97 19.53
CA ASP A 410 -14.93 22.74 18.81
C ASP A 410 -15.47 21.33 19.13
N PRO A 411 -16.74 21.18 19.52
CA PRO A 411 -17.38 19.88 19.61
C PRO A 411 -17.93 19.32 18.27
N ASN A 412 -17.74 20.02 17.15
CA ASN A 412 -18.30 19.72 15.84
C ASN A 412 -17.45 20.33 14.69
N ASP A 413 -16.37 19.65 14.33
CA ASP A 413 -15.29 20.13 13.43
C ASP A 413 -15.69 20.33 11.95
N ASP A 414 -16.90 19.97 11.53
CA ASP A 414 -17.38 20.17 10.15
C ASP A 414 -18.73 20.91 10.04
N ASN A 415 -19.23 21.40 11.18
CA ASN A 415 -20.43 22.19 11.30
C ASN A 415 -21.73 21.55 10.74
N ASP A 416 -21.85 20.21 10.78
CA ASP A 416 -22.99 19.46 10.22
C ASP A 416 -24.15 19.15 11.20
N ALA A 417 -23.97 19.55 12.46
CA ALA A 417 -24.84 19.37 13.63
C ALA A 417 -24.76 18.00 14.35
N PHE A 418 -23.85 17.12 13.95
CA PHE A 418 -23.47 15.93 14.70
C PHE A 418 -22.17 16.22 15.49
N PRO A 419 -22.11 15.90 16.79
CA PRO A 419 -20.88 16.13 17.54
C PRO A 419 -19.81 15.10 17.18
N ASP A 420 -18.53 15.48 17.22
CA ASP A 420 -17.36 14.63 16.84
C ASP A 420 -17.33 13.27 17.55
N THR A 421 -17.95 13.20 18.73
CA THR A 421 -18.05 11.98 19.54
C THR A 421 -18.94 10.90 18.91
N THR A 422 -19.83 11.28 18.00
CA THR A 422 -20.82 10.39 17.37
C THR A 422 -20.85 10.51 15.86
N ASP A 423 -20.23 11.55 15.32
CA ASP A 423 -20.09 11.70 13.89
C ASP A 423 -19.14 10.62 13.33
N LYS A 424 -19.56 10.06 12.20
CA LYS A 424 -18.86 9.03 11.44
C LYS A 424 -17.89 9.64 10.44
N PHE A 425 -18.13 10.89 10.06
CA PHE A 425 -17.41 11.62 9.03
C PHE A 425 -17.11 13.05 9.49
N ALA A 426 -16.63 13.22 10.72
CA ALA A 426 -16.39 14.48 11.45
C ALA A 426 -15.55 15.58 10.74
N LEU A 427 -15.07 15.33 9.52
CA LEU A 427 -14.35 16.28 8.68
C LEU A 427 -15.01 16.46 7.30
N ASP A 428 -16.27 16.07 7.16
CA ASP A 428 -17.05 16.18 5.93
C ASP A 428 -18.49 16.53 6.28
N GLY A 429 -18.80 17.83 6.28
CA GLY A 429 -20.14 18.29 6.61
C GLY A 429 -21.24 17.90 5.61
N ASN A 430 -20.89 17.20 4.52
CA ASN A 430 -21.88 16.54 3.64
C ASN A 430 -22.09 15.06 3.99
N ASN A 431 -21.41 14.51 4.99
CA ASN A 431 -21.49 13.13 5.44
C ASN A 431 -21.38 12.10 4.30
N GLY A 432 -20.46 12.30 3.36
CA GLY A 432 -20.27 11.45 2.20
C GLY A 432 -21.37 11.51 1.14
N THR A 433 -22.40 12.36 1.31
CA THR A 433 -23.51 12.46 0.34
C THR A 433 -23.08 13.05 -1.01
N THR A 434 -21.95 13.76 -1.04
CA THR A 434 -21.33 14.31 -2.24
C THR A 434 -20.29 13.39 -2.86
N THR A 435 -19.86 12.34 -2.16
CA THR A 435 -18.81 11.42 -2.61
C THR A 435 -19.42 10.31 -3.48
N PRO A 436 -19.14 10.26 -4.78
CA PRO A 436 -19.78 9.30 -5.69
C PRO A 436 -19.13 7.92 -5.65
N ILE A 437 -19.86 6.90 -6.11
CA ILE A 437 -19.24 5.65 -6.61
C ILE A 437 -18.28 6.02 -7.75
N GLY A 438 -17.04 5.56 -7.67
CA GLY A 438 -15.95 5.93 -8.57
C GLY A 438 -14.80 6.67 -7.88
N THR A 439 -14.96 7.07 -6.61
CA THR A 439 -13.87 7.66 -5.81
C THR A 439 -12.83 6.61 -5.46
N LEU A 440 -11.57 6.91 -5.79
CA LEU A 440 -10.39 6.10 -5.47
C LEU A 440 -9.31 7.04 -4.95
N TYR A 441 -8.80 6.76 -3.76
CA TYR A 441 -7.62 7.40 -3.19
C TYR A 441 -6.45 6.42 -3.34
N ASP A 442 -5.55 6.73 -4.26
CA ASP A 442 -4.33 5.94 -4.53
C ASP A 442 -3.09 6.49 -3.83
N TRP A 443 -3.21 7.66 -3.19
CA TRP A 443 -2.18 8.35 -2.40
C TRP A 443 -0.85 8.56 -3.11
N GLU A 444 -0.83 8.40 -4.43
CA GLU A 444 0.35 8.58 -5.26
C GLU A 444 0.86 10.02 -5.19
N ASN A 445 2.18 10.20 -5.26
CA ASN A 445 2.84 11.51 -5.07
C ASN A 445 2.40 12.62 -6.04
N GLU A 446 1.79 12.24 -7.16
CA GLU A 446 1.35 13.16 -8.22
C GLU A 446 -0.12 13.60 -8.03
N GLY A 447 -0.81 13.10 -7.01
CA GLY A 447 -2.19 13.42 -6.67
C GLY A 447 -2.36 14.82 -6.04
N SER A 448 -3.52 15.44 -6.29
CA SER A 448 -3.97 16.59 -5.48
C SER A 448 -4.26 16.15 -4.06
N SER A 449 -4.08 17.03 -3.06
CA SER A 449 -4.59 16.76 -1.70
C SER A 449 -6.09 16.42 -1.76
N ASP A 450 -6.46 15.25 -1.23
CA ASP A 450 -7.84 14.75 -1.24
C ASP A 450 -8.66 15.27 -0.04
N GLY A 451 -8.07 16.13 0.80
CA GLY A 451 -8.70 16.64 2.02
C GLY A 451 -8.83 15.58 3.13
N GLY A 452 -9.45 15.95 4.25
CA GLY A 452 -9.59 15.09 5.43
C GLY A 452 -8.27 14.82 6.16
N LEU A 453 -8.24 13.79 7.01
CA LEU A 453 -7.07 13.41 7.82
C LEU A 453 -5.86 13.15 6.94
N PHE A 454 -4.76 13.84 7.26
CA PHE A 454 -3.48 13.78 6.54
C PHE A 454 -3.58 14.11 5.03
N GLY A 455 -4.72 14.69 4.61
CA GLY A 455 -5.20 14.89 3.25
C GLY A 455 -5.17 13.66 2.35
N LEU A 456 -5.49 12.50 2.95
CA LEU A 456 -5.59 11.21 2.27
C LEU A 456 -7.05 10.81 1.97
N GLY A 457 -8.00 11.74 2.11
CA GLY A 457 -9.42 11.53 1.84
C GLY A 457 -10.21 10.88 2.98
N PHE A 458 -9.56 10.59 4.12
CA PHE A 458 -10.25 10.06 5.30
C PHE A 458 -11.01 11.18 6.01
N THR A 459 -12.33 11.04 6.13
CA THR A 459 -13.19 12.04 6.77
C THR A 459 -13.61 11.65 8.17
N GLY A 460 -13.19 10.47 8.66
CA GLY A 460 -13.42 10.06 10.04
C GLY A 460 -12.80 8.71 10.39
N LEU A 461 -13.14 8.22 11.58
CA LEU A 461 -12.80 6.88 12.07
C LEU A 461 -14.07 6.12 12.45
N MET A 462 -13.97 4.79 12.54
CA MET A 462 -15.04 3.93 13.02
C MET A 462 -15.48 4.35 14.44
N THR A 463 -16.61 5.04 14.56
CA THR A 463 -17.03 5.63 15.83
C THR A 463 -17.50 4.58 16.83
N ASN A 464 -17.09 4.74 18.09
CA ASN A 464 -17.64 3.99 19.23
C ASN A 464 -18.86 4.70 19.86
N GLY A 465 -19.27 5.84 19.32
CA GLY A 465 -20.40 6.67 19.78
C GLY A 465 -20.14 7.47 21.06
N THR A 466 -18.88 7.57 21.53
CA THR A 466 -18.54 8.30 22.76
C THR A 466 -17.22 9.07 22.70
N SER A 467 -16.26 8.64 21.89
CA SER A 467 -14.94 9.25 21.74
C SER A 467 -14.94 10.23 20.57
N ASN A 468 -14.35 11.41 20.74
CA ASN A 468 -14.00 12.29 19.62
C ASN A 468 -13.00 11.55 18.71
N TYR A 469 -13.17 11.66 17.38
CA TYR A 469 -12.38 10.93 16.38
C TYR A 469 -10.86 11.15 16.53
N ALA A 470 -10.41 12.36 16.91
CA ALA A 470 -9.00 12.70 17.10
C ALA A 470 -8.34 11.88 18.21
N SER A 471 -9.13 11.31 19.14
CA SER A 471 -8.63 10.42 20.20
C SER A 471 -8.58 8.93 19.79
N LEU A 472 -9.10 8.58 18.61
CA LEU A 472 -9.16 7.20 18.11
C LEU A 472 -7.93 6.82 17.28
N PHE A 473 -6.97 7.71 17.11
CA PHE A 473 -5.67 7.41 16.51
C PHE A 473 -4.56 8.23 17.15
N ASP A 474 -3.33 7.81 16.94
CA ASP A 474 -2.14 8.58 17.27
C ASP A 474 -1.54 9.10 15.96
N PRO A 475 -1.51 10.41 15.70
CA PRO A 475 -0.90 10.98 14.51
C PRO A 475 0.56 10.53 14.32
N ALA A 476 1.33 10.41 15.41
CA ALA A 476 2.73 9.99 15.35
C ALA A 476 2.91 8.47 15.16
N GLY A 477 1.81 7.71 15.22
CA GLY A 477 1.78 6.25 14.98
C GLY A 477 1.30 5.88 13.59
N VAL A 478 1.29 6.85 12.66
CA VAL A 478 0.80 6.71 11.28
C VAL A 478 1.80 7.34 10.33
N THR A 479 2.28 6.58 9.36
CA THR A 479 2.97 7.11 8.20
C THR A 479 1.95 7.37 7.09
N ALA A 480 1.60 8.65 6.87
CA ALA A 480 0.53 9.06 5.97
C ALA A 480 1.04 9.63 4.63
N GLY A 481 1.02 8.80 3.59
CA GLY A 481 1.46 9.17 2.25
C GLY A 481 2.95 9.44 2.21
N GLY A 482 3.31 10.58 1.62
CA GLY A 482 4.71 10.91 1.37
C GLY A 482 5.25 10.11 0.21
N ALA A 483 6.57 10.07 0.08
CA ALA A 483 7.25 9.62 -1.11
C ALA A 483 6.84 8.17 -1.52
N ALA A 484 6.50 7.34 -0.55
CA ALA A 484 6.02 5.97 -0.71
C ALA A 484 4.67 5.82 -1.46
N GLY A 485 3.80 6.83 -1.41
CA GLY A 485 2.44 6.76 -1.93
C GLY A 485 1.50 5.81 -1.17
N VAL A 486 1.77 5.49 0.10
CA VAL A 486 0.98 4.52 0.88
C VAL A 486 0.38 5.13 2.14
N PHE A 487 -0.55 4.41 2.76
CA PHE A 487 -0.96 4.66 4.14
C PHE A 487 -0.49 3.51 5.04
N THR A 488 0.27 3.82 6.09
CA THR A 488 0.73 2.83 7.06
C THR A 488 0.30 3.21 8.47
N VAL A 489 -0.34 2.28 9.16
CA VAL A 489 -0.41 2.29 10.63
C VAL A 489 0.85 1.61 11.12
N ASP A 490 1.76 2.36 11.75
CA ASP A 490 3.10 1.90 12.10
C ASP A 490 3.08 0.81 13.18
N ALA A 491 2.13 0.94 14.09
CA ALA A 491 1.83 -0.04 15.11
C ALA A 491 0.31 -0.07 15.35
N ALA A 492 -0.33 -1.16 14.94
CA ALA A 492 -1.75 -1.36 15.17
C ALA A 492 -2.06 -1.35 16.67
N GLY A 493 -3.06 -0.56 17.05
CA GLY A 493 -3.48 -0.41 18.44
C GLY A 493 -4.16 -1.66 19.02
N ILE A 494 -4.21 -1.68 20.35
CA ILE A 494 -5.07 -2.62 21.08
C ILE A 494 -6.54 -2.26 20.86
N GLY A 495 -7.40 -3.26 20.71
CA GLY A 495 -8.83 -3.01 20.59
C GLY A 495 -9.57 -4.08 19.82
N THR A 496 -10.86 -3.86 19.61
CA THR A 496 -11.65 -4.57 18.61
C THR A 496 -12.97 -3.83 18.38
N ALA A 497 -13.43 -3.81 17.13
CA ALA A 497 -14.78 -3.35 16.79
C ALA A 497 -15.85 -4.38 17.15
N ARG A 498 -15.46 -5.57 17.61
CA ARG A 498 -16.38 -6.71 17.73
C ARG A 498 -17.21 -6.68 19.00
N GLY A 499 -18.50 -6.88 18.83
CA GLY A 499 -19.46 -7.04 19.92
C GLY A 499 -19.47 -5.83 20.85
N ALA A 500 -19.82 -6.06 22.12
CA ALA A 500 -19.97 -4.96 23.09
C ALA A 500 -18.65 -4.27 23.51
N ALA A 501 -17.50 -4.63 22.93
CA ALA A 501 -16.22 -4.02 23.29
C ALA A 501 -16.09 -2.60 22.72
N ASN A 502 -16.44 -2.42 21.44
CA ASN A 502 -16.40 -1.15 20.70
C ASN A 502 -15.18 -0.28 21.05
N SER A 503 -14.01 -0.91 21.02
CA SER A 503 -12.73 -0.31 21.42
C SER A 503 -11.73 -0.23 20.28
N GLN A 504 -12.17 -0.38 19.03
CA GLN A 504 -11.31 -0.23 17.86
C GLN A 504 -10.77 1.19 17.77
N THR A 505 -9.47 1.30 17.55
CA THR A 505 -8.74 2.53 17.19
C THR A 505 -8.14 2.36 15.80
N GLN A 506 -7.69 3.45 15.16
CA GLN A 506 -6.99 3.43 13.87
C GLN A 506 -7.75 2.72 12.74
N ALA A 507 -9.09 2.75 12.79
CA ALA A 507 -9.97 2.29 11.71
C ALA A 507 -10.48 3.51 10.92
N PHE A 508 -9.71 3.93 9.92
CA PHE A 508 -9.94 5.14 9.14
C PHE A 508 -10.98 4.90 8.04
N GLN A 509 -11.84 5.89 7.76
CA GLN A 509 -12.92 5.76 6.79
C GLN A 509 -13.27 7.07 6.08
N PHE A 510 -14.02 6.93 5.00
CA PHE A 510 -14.75 8.02 4.35
C PHE A 510 -16.14 7.55 3.92
N GLY A 511 -17.04 8.49 3.69
CA GLY A 511 -18.41 8.21 3.27
C GLY A 511 -18.56 8.17 1.75
N VAL A 512 -19.38 7.25 1.25
CA VAL A 512 -19.72 7.13 -0.18
C VAL A 512 -21.24 7.07 -0.36
N ASN A 513 -21.78 7.94 -1.22
CA ASN A 513 -23.19 7.96 -1.58
C ASN A 513 -23.55 6.79 -2.52
N VAL A 514 -24.34 5.85 -2.00
CA VAL A 514 -24.83 4.67 -2.70
C VAL A 514 -26.36 4.63 -2.84
N GLY A 515 -27.08 5.60 -2.26
CA GLY A 515 -28.54 5.59 -2.17
C GLY A 515 -29.28 5.63 -3.52
N ALA A 516 -28.59 6.01 -4.59
CA ALA A 516 -29.10 5.99 -5.96
C ALA A 516 -28.46 4.89 -6.84
N ALA A 517 -27.65 4.01 -6.27
CA ALA A 517 -26.96 2.97 -7.03
C ALA A 517 -27.96 1.93 -7.56
N THR A 518 -27.93 1.69 -8.88
CA THR A 518 -28.78 0.69 -9.54
C THR A 518 -27.98 -0.45 -10.16
N THR A 519 -26.65 -0.39 -10.06
CA THR A 519 -25.72 -1.38 -10.60
C THR A 519 -24.74 -1.79 -9.51
N PRO A 520 -24.20 -3.01 -9.56
CA PRO A 520 -23.22 -3.44 -8.56
C PRO A 520 -21.98 -2.52 -8.52
N PHE A 521 -21.41 -2.39 -7.34
CA PHE A 521 -20.20 -1.60 -7.07
C PHE A 521 -19.28 -2.32 -6.08
N THR A 522 -17.99 -2.00 -6.09
CA THR A 522 -16.97 -2.71 -5.32
C THR A 522 -16.19 -1.73 -4.47
N ALA A 523 -16.23 -1.91 -3.15
CA ALA A 523 -15.26 -1.32 -2.24
C ALA A 523 -13.97 -2.14 -2.26
N LYS A 524 -12.82 -1.48 -2.34
CA LYS A 524 -11.53 -2.13 -2.61
C LYS A 524 -10.36 -1.46 -1.90
N THR A 525 -9.37 -2.28 -1.56
CA THR A 525 -8.04 -1.88 -1.10
C THR A 525 -7.01 -2.96 -1.47
N SER A 526 -5.73 -2.69 -1.19
CA SER A 526 -4.64 -3.67 -1.23
C SER A 526 -3.83 -3.58 0.05
N VAL A 527 -3.68 -4.70 0.77
CA VAL A 527 -2.80 -4.80 1.94
C VAL A 527 -1.41 -5.22 1.46
N VAL A 528 -0.40 -4.42 1.79
CA VAL A 528 0.98 -4.58 1.33
C VAL A 528 1.78 -5.39 2.34
N GLY A 529 2.51 -6.40 1.86
CA GLY A 529 3.40 -7.24 2.65
C GLY A 529 2.79 -7.74 3.97
N PRO A 530 1.60 -8.36 3.97
CA PRO A 530 0.91 -8.72 5.21
C PRO A 530 1.77 -9.64 6.08
N PHE A 531 2.09 -9.17 7.28
CA PHE A 531 2.98 -9.83 8.25
C PHE A 531 4.42 -10.06 7.75
N ASN A 532 4.88 -9.36 6.70
CA ASN A 532 6.20 -9.63 6.11
C ASN A 532 7.32 -9.43 7.14
N GLY A 533 8.22 -10.42 7.21
CA GLY A 533 9.29 -10.55 8.22
C GLY A 533 8.83 -10.61 9.69
N LEU A 534 7.52 -10.76 9.96
CA LEU A 534 6.96 -10.95 11.29
C LEU A 534 6.45 -12.38 11.48
N THR A 535 6.39 -12.81 12.74
CA THR A 535 5.61 -14.00 13.11
C THR A 535 4.21 -13.55 13.49
N ALA A 536 3.24 -13.81 12.60
CA ALA A 536 1.84 -13.44 12.82
C ALA A 536 1.28 -14.08 14.11
N GLN A 537 0.49 -13.32 14.87
CA GLN A 537 -0.08 -13.75 16.14
C GLN A 537 -1.61 -13.85 16.08
N VAL A 538 -2.17 -14.83 16.79
CA VAL A 538 -3.63 -15.04 16.84
C VAL A 538 -4.33 -13.79 17.38
N GLY A 539 -5.33 -13.32 16.64
CA GLY A 539 -6.12 -12.14 16.99
C GLY A 539 -5.68 -10.87 16.26
N GLN A 540 -4.47 -10.82 15.69
CA GLN A 540 -4.05 -9.73 14.83
C GLN A 540 -4.85 -9.73 13.53
N GLU A 541 -5.29 -8.56 13.09
CA GLU A 541 -6.13 -8.39 11.90
C GLU A 541 -5.71 -7.16 11.10
N MET A 542 -5.75 -7.27 9.78
CA MET A 542 -5.53 -6.19 8.83
C MET A 542 -6.45 -6.34 7.62
N GLY A 543 -7.10 -5.28 7.16
CA GLY A 543 -7.95 -5.38 5.96
C GLY A 543 -8.86 -4.19 5.69
N LEU A 544 -10.03 -4.51 5.15
CA LEU A 544 -11.04 -3.58 4.62
C LEU A 544 -12.39 -3.82 5.30
N TYR A 545 -13.17 -2.77 5.50
CA TYR A 545 -14.57 -2.87 5.88
C TYR A 545 -15.47 -1.90 5.12
N ILE A 546 -16.76 -2.24 5.13
CA ILE A 546 -17.86 -1.33 4.83
C ILE A 546 -18.86 -1.35 5.98
N GLY A 547 -19.66 -0.32 6.14
CA GLY A 547 -20.71 -0.32 7.15
C GLY A 547 -21.46 1.00 7.25
N THR A 548 -22.08 1.23 8.40
CA THR A 548 -22.69 2.52 8.71
C THR A 548 -21.70 3.51 9.31
N GLY A 549 -20.43 3.14 9.48
CA GLY A 549 -19.37 4.01 10.03
C GLY A 549 -19.17 3.91 11.54
N ASP A 550 -19.98 3.08 12.23
CA ASP A 550 -19.88 2.79 13.66
C ASP A 550 -19.41 1.35 13.91
N GLN A 551 -18.92 1.10 15.12
CA GLN A 551 -18.37 -0.21 15.52
C GLN A 551 -19.43 -1.31 15.68
N ASP A 552 -20.73 -1.00 15.67
CA ASP A 552 -21.79 -1.99 15.84
C ASP A 552 -22.36 -2.56 14.53
N ASN A 553 -21.98 -2.00 13.37
CA ASN A 553 -22.65 -2.27 12.09
C ASN A 553 -21.67 -2.22 10.91
N PHE A 554 -21.03 -3.36 10.63
CA PHE A 554 -20.05 -3.46 9.55
C PHE A 554 -19.95 -4.87 8.96
N ILE A 555 -19.40 -4.94 7.75
CA ILE A 555 -18.90 -6.16 7.11
C ILE A 555 -17.42 -5.92 6.81
N GLN A 556 -16.55 -6.83 7.25
CA GLN A 556 -15.11 -6.74 7.05
C GLN A 556 -14.54 -7.96 6.35
N ILE A 557 -13.52 -7.75 5.52
CA ILE A 557 -12.63 -8.78 5.00
C ILE A 557 -11.22 -8.51 5.54
N VAL A 558 -10.67 -9.46 6.29
CA VAL A 558 -9.40 -9.28 7.01
C VAL A 558 -8.47 -10.48 6.84
N LEU A 559 -7.17 -10.18 6.72
CA LEU A 559 -6.08 -11.13 6.90
C LEU A 559 -5.82 -11.25 8.39
N ALA A 560 -5.85 -12.47 8.91
CA ALA A 560 -5.76 -12.76 10.32
C ALA A 560 -4.44 -13.47 10.65
N GLY A 561 -3.86 -13.13 11.81
CA GLY A 561 -2.57 -13.67 12.24
C GLY A 561 -2.58 -15.15 12.65
N ASP A 562 -3.70 -15.86 12.44
CA ASP A 562 -3.77 -17.32 12.49
C ASP A 562 -3.52 -17.99 11.12
N GLY A 563 -3.11 -17.22 10.10
CA GLY A 563 -2.81 -17.73 8.76
C GLY A 563 -4.06 -17.97 7.92
N SER A 564 -5.03 -17.06 8.04
CA SER A 564 -6.29 -17.15 7.30
C SER A 564 -6.78 -15.79 6.82
N ILE A 565 -7.63 -15.81 5.79
CA ILE A 565 -8.47 -14.68 5.41
C ILE A 565 -9.90 -14.94 5.86
N LYS A 566 -10.57 -13.91 6.41
CA LYS A 566 -11.89 -14.03 7.03
C LYS A 566 -12.86 -12.97 6.54
N LEU A 567 -14.10 -13.37 6.33
CA LEU A 567 -15.25 -12.48 6.14
C LEU A 567 -16.04 -12.44 7.45
N GLY A 568 -16.15 -11.26 8.06
CA GLY A 568 -16.89 -11.03 9.29
C GLY A 568 -18.05 -10.06 9.07
N LYS A 569 -19.12 -10.22 9.85
CA LYS A 569 -20.28 -9.31 9.84
C LYS A 569 -20.78 -9.04 11.25
N GLU A 570 -21.01 -7.77 11.54
CA GLU A 570 -21.59 -7.24 12.77
C GLU A 570 -22.89 -6.51 12.43
N VAL A 571 -23.98 -6.81 13.14
CA VAL A 571 -25.22 -6.03 13.06
C VAL A 571 -25.73 -5.78 14.47
N ALA A 572 -25.86 -4.51 14.84
CA ALA A 572 -26.28 -4.08 16.17
C ALA A 572 -25.46 -4.75 17.30
N GLY A 573 -24.13 -4.77 17.17
CA GLY A 573 -23.22 -5.29 18.20
C GLY A 573 -23.19 -6.82 18.30
N ALA A 574 -23.64 -7.53 17.26
CA ALA A 574 -23.60 -8.99 17.17
C ALA A 574 -22.70 -9.46 16.01
N PHE A 575 -21.42 -9.70 16.33
CA PHE A 575 -20.44 -10.24 15.38
C PHE A 575 -20.68 -11.71 15.02
N SER A 576 -20.42 -12.05 13.75
CA SER A 576 -20.35 -13.42 13.23
C SER A 576 -19.30 -13.55 12.14
N THR A 577 -18.56 -14.66 12.12
CA THR A 577 -17.68 -15.04 11.00
C THR A 577 -18.51 -15.77 9.96
N LEU A 578 -18.55 -15.25 8.73
CA LEU A 578 -19.31 -15.81 7.62
C LEU A 578 -18.51 -16.80 6.78
N ALA A 579 -17.23 -16.51 6.58
CA ALA A 579 -16.30 -17.37 5.85
C ALA A 579 -14.88 -17.25 6.42
N SER A 580 -14.11 -18.32 6.29
CA SER A 580 -12.70 -18.37 6.68
C SER A 580 -11.98 -19.36 5.78
N GLN A 581 -10.86 -18.93 5.22
CA GLN A 581 -10.02 -19.77 4.36
C GLN A 581 -8.56 -19.64 4.78
N SER A 582 -7.83 -20.75 4.83
CA SER A 582 -6.40 -20.72 5.11
C SER A 582 -5.67 -20.00 3.97
N LEU A 583 -4.75 -19.11 4.34
CA LEU A 583 -3.91 -18.37 3.42
C LEU A 583 -2.48 -18.40 3.94
N ALA A 584 -1.52 -18.68 3.07
CA ALA A 584 -0.11 -18.71 3.46
C ALA A 584 0.35 -17.29 3.82
N LEU A 585 0.50 -17.01 5.11
CA LEU A 585 0.93 -15.72 5.65
C LEU A 585 2.02 -15.94 6.72
N PRO A 586 3.11 -15.14 6.70
CA PRO A 586 3.48 -14.19 5.65
C PRO A 586 3.91 -14.90 4.35
N GLY A 587 4.14 -14.13 3.28
CA GLY A 587 4.62 -14.66 2.00
C GLY A 587 4.23 -13.82 0.78
N PRO A 588 2.97 -13.38 0.67
CA PRO A 588 2.54 -12.49 -0.41
C PRO A 588 3.23 -11.13 -0.34
N GLY A 589 3.56 -10.56 -1.51
CA GLY A 589 3.97 -9.18 -1.66
C GLY A 589 2.80 -8.21 -1.45
N PHE A 590 1.59 -8.57 -1.89
CA PHE A 590 0.36 -7.85 -1.55
C PHE A 590 -0.88 -8.75 -1.68
N VAL A 591 -1.97 -8.36 -0.99
CA VAL A 591 -3.27 -9.01 -1.11
C VAL A 591 -4.35 -7.96 -1.37
N GLN A 592 -5.01 -8.05 -2.52
CA GLN A 592 -6.13 -7.18 -2.88
C GLN A 592 -7.41 -7.71 -2.27
N LEU A 593 -8.22 -6.82 -1.68
CA LEU A 593 -9.43 -7.17 -0.94
C LEU A 593 -10.62 -6.42 -1.53
N HIS A 594 -11.65 -7.14 -1.95
CA HIS A 594 -12.86 -6.60 -2.59
C HIS A 594 -14.13 -7.00 -1.82
N LEU A 595 -15.02 -6.03 -1.67
CA LEU A 595 -16.39 -6.21 -1.18
C LEU A 595 -17.35 -5.67 -2.25
N THR A 596 -17.91 -6.56 -3.07
CA THR A 596 -18.80 -6.19 -4.18
C THR A 596 -20.26 -6.28 -3.76
N ILE A 597 -20.99 -5.16 -3.84
CA ILE A 597 -22.39 -5.05 -3.44
C ILE A 597 -23.27 -4.93 -4.68
N ASP A 598 -24.32 -5.74 -4.74
CA ASP A 598 -25.45 -5.56 -5.65
C ASP A 598 -26.61 -4.86 -4.91
N PRO A 599 -26.85 -3.57 -5.18
CA PRO A 599 -27.90 -2.80 -4.51
C PRO A 599 -29.32 -3.20 -4.95
N THR A 600 -29.46 -4.04 -5.98
CA THR A 600 -30.78 -4.52 -6.43
C THR A 600 -31.24 -5.76 -5.66
N THR A 601 -30.29 -6.56 -5.19
CA THR A 601 -30.55 -7.80 -4.43
C THR A 601 -30.21 -7.69 -2.95
N ASP A 602 -29.62 -6.57 -2.52
CA ASP A 602 -29.08 -6.34 -1.18
C ASP A 602 -28.03 -7.41 -0.78
N MET A 603 -27.25 -7.90 -1.75
CA MET A 603 -26.26 -8.95 -1.54
C MET A 603 -24.83 -8.42 -1.75
N LEU A 604 -23.90 -8.91 -0.93
CA LEU A 604 -22.47 -8.65 -1.01
C LEU A 604 -21.73 -9.95 -1.30
N GLN A 605 -20.78 -9.91 -2.23
CA GLN A 605 -19.80 -10.96 -2.47
C GLN A 605 -18.41 -10.43 -2.11
N ALA A 606 -17.75 -11.09 -1.17
CA ALA A 606 -16.35 -10.81 -0.83
C ALA A 606 -15.42 -11.61 -1.75
N SER A 607 -14.32 -11.00 -2.18
CA SER A 607 -13.29 -11.68 -2.96
C SER A 607 -11.91 -11.10 -2.67
N TYR A 608 -10.87 -11.87 -2.99
CA TYR A 608 -9.48 -11.46 -2.78
C TYR A 608 -8.58 -11.98 -3.90
N SER A 609 -7.44 -11.30 -4.09
CA SER A 609 -6.37 -11.73 -4.98
C SER A 609 -5.03 -11.66 -4.24
N VAL A 610 -4.17 -12.64 -4.49
CA VAL A 610 -2.83 -12.75 -3.90
C VAL A 610 -1.82 -12.50 -5.01
N ASP A 611 -0.93 -11.52 -4.84
CA ASP A 611 0.12 -11.18 -5.80
C ASP A 611 -0.39 -10.99 -7.24
N GLY A 612 -1.58 -10.38 -7.39
CA GLY A 612 -2.19 -10.10 -8.69
C GLY A 612 -2.76 -11.33 -9.42
N ALA A 613 -2.92 -12.47 -8.73
CA ALA A 613 -3.62 -13.64 -9.27
C ALA A 613 -5.12 -13.35 -9.58
N ALA A 614 -5.81 -14.32 -10.17
CA ALA A 614 -7.25 -14.21 -10.37
C ALA A 614 -7.98 -14.08 -9.02
N PHE A 615 -9.04 -13.26 -8.99
CA PHE A 615 -9.84 -13.06 -7.79
C PHE A 615 -10.61 -14.34 -7.41
N VAL A 616 -10.46 -14.75 -6.16
CA VAL A 616 -11.17 -15.87 -5.54
C VAL A 616 -12.25 -15.31 -4.61
N ASN A 617 -13.45 -15.86 -4.69
CA ASN A 617 -14.55 -15.50 -3.80
C ASN A 617 -14.32 -16.08 -2.41
N LEU A 618 -14.55 -15.29 -1.37
CA LEU A 618 -14.43 -15.74 0.02
C LEU A 618 -15.81 -16.08 0.60
N GLY A 619 -16.20 -17.34 0.44
CA GLY A 619 -17.54 -17.81 0.81
C GLY A 619 -18.62 -17.35 -0.16
N GLY A 620 -19.88 -17.65 0.16
CA GLY A 620 -21.03 -17.27 -0.67
C GLY A 620 -21.52 -15.83 -0.44
N PRO A 621 -22.43 -15.33 -1.30
CA PRO A 621 -23.02 -14.01 -1.12
C PRO A 621 -23.72 -13.86 0.24
N THR A 622 -23.53 -12.72 0.88
CA THR A 622 -24.13 -12.38 2.18
C THR A 622 -25.07 -11.18 2.07
N ALA A 623 -26.18 -11.21 2.79
CA ALA A 623 -27.13 -10.10 2.79
C ALA A 623 -26.52 -8.85 3.47
N VAL A 624 -26.69 -7.68 2.88
CA VAL A 624 -26.43 -6.37 3.48
C VAL A 624 -27.77 -5.81 3.97
N PRO A 625 -27.87 -5.26 5.19
CA PRO A 625 -29.10 -4.58 5.59
C PRO A 625 -29.46 -3.47 4.60
N ALA A 626 -30.65 -3.54 3.99
CA ALA A 626 -31.10 -2.56 3.00
C ALA A 626 -31.06 -1.10 3.51
N SER A 627 -31.22 -0.91 4.83
CA SER A 627 -31.09 0.41 5.47
C SER A 627 -29.70 1.02 5.34
N TRP A 628 -28.64 0.22 5.19
CA TRP A 628 -27.27 0.73 4.98
C TRP A 628 -27.10 1.24 3.55
N LEU A 629 -27.79 0.63 2.57
CA LEU A 629 -27.70 1.00 1.16
C LEU A 629 -28.65 2.14 0.76
N ALA A 630 -29.46 2.64 1.70
CA ALA A 630 -30.46 3.67 1.43
C ALA A 630 -29.87 5.08 1.21
N SER A 631 -28.61 5.32 1.63
CA SER A 631 -27.95 6.63 1.50
C SER A 631 -26.44 6.48 1.38
N VAL A 632 -25.70 6.64 2.48
CA VAL A 632 -24.24 6.64 2.50
C VAL A 632 -23.76 5.40 3.25
N ILE A 633 -22.72 4.76 2.73
CA ILE A 633 -21.94 3.75 3.45
C ILE A 633 -20.57 4.32 3.81
N ALA A 634 -20.03 3.90 4.95
CA ALA A 634 -18.63 4.07 5.25
C ALA A 634 -17.81 2.98 4.54
N VAL A 635 -16.66 3.37 4.00
CA VAL A 635 -15.64 2.48 3.45
C VAL A 635 -14.34 2.80 4.16
N GLY A 636 -13.68 1.79 4.72
CA GLY A 636 -12.55 2.04 5.61
C GLY A 636 -11.57 0.89 5.75
N LEU A 637 -10.43 1.22 6.33
CA LEU A 637 -9.31 0.31 6.61
C LEU A 637 -9.35 -0.08 8.07
N ILE A 638 -8.94 -1.30 8.39
CA ILE A 638 -8.89 -1.77 9.77
C ILE A 638 -7.58 -2.51 10.05
N ALA A 639 -6.92 -2.12 11.14
CA ALA A 639 -5.79 -2.84 11.72
C ALA A 639 -6.01 -2.99 13.23
N THR A 640 -5.75 -4.18 13.76
CA THR A 640 -5.96 -4.48 15.17
C THR A 640 -4.86 -5.41 15.67
N ASP A 641 -4.21 -5.05 16.78
CA ASP A 641 -3.33 -5.93 17.53
C ASP A 641 -3.82 -6.11 18.97
N PRO A 642 -4.68 -7.11 19.24
CA PRO A 642 -5.18 -7.34 20.59
C PRO A 642 -4.11 -7.90 21.54
N THR A 643 -2.94 -8.29 21.03
CA THR A 643 -1.82 -8.77 21.86
C THR A 643 -1.13 -7.62 22.58
N GLY A 644 -1.26 -6.39 22.06
CA GLY A 644 -0.56 -5.22 22.55
C GLY A 644 0.95 -5.34 22.40
N SER A 645 1.42 -6.08 21.39
CA SER A 645 2.85 -6.24 21.12
C SER A 645 3.48 -4.91 20.74
N GLY A 646 2.73 -4.04 20.04
CA GLY A 646 3.23 -2.79 19.48
C GLY A 646 4.04 -2.99 18.20
N ASP A 647 4.07 -4.23 17.66
CA ASP A 647 4.98 -4.64 16.58
C ASP A 647 4.22 -5.07 15.31
N LEU A 648 3.02 -4.53 15.08
CA LEU A 648 2.21 -4.83 13.89
C LEU A 648 2.05 -3.59 13.00
N PRO A 649 3.02 -3.31 12.11
CA PRO A 649 2.82 -2.36 11.01
C PRO A 649 1.82 -2.94 10.00
N VAL A 650 0.91 -2.10 9.51
CA VAL A 650 -0.07 -2.45 8.48
C VAL A 650 -0.07 -1.36 7.42
N THR A 651 0.23 -1.74 6.18
CA THR A 651 0.35 -0.82 5.05
C THR A 651 -0.70 -1.12 3.99
N TRP A 652 -1.33 -0.07 3.47
CA TRP A 652 -2.26 -0.14 2.35
C TRP A 652 -1.80 0.77 1.21
N ASP A 653 -2.10 0.34 0.00
CA ASP A 653 -1.72 1.04 -1.23
C ASP A 653 -2.77 2.05 -1.68
N TYR A 654 -4.06 1.69 -1.59
CA TYR A 654 -5.17 2.54 -2.00
C TYR A 654 -6.44 2.20 -1.23
N LEU A 655 -7.42 3.09 -1.25
CA LEU A 655 -8.78 2.82 -0.78
C LEU A 655 -9.80 3.45 -1.73
N GLY A 656 -10.85 2.72 -2.11
CA GLY A 656 -11.87 3.30 -2.97
C GLY A 656 -13.11 2.47 -3.18
N VAL A 657 -14.03 3.03 -3.96
CA VAL A 657 -15.24 2.38 -4.46
C VAL A 657 -15.34 2.61 -5.96
N GLU A 658 -15.49 1.54 -6.73
CA GLU A 658 -15.69 1.62 -8.18
C GLU A 658 -16.97 0.92 -8.61
N SER A 659 -17.46 1.25 -9.82
CA SER A 659 -18.53 0.46 -10.43
C SER A 659 -18.00 -0.93 -10.71
N ALA A 660 -18.75 -1.97 -10.31
CA ALA A 660 -18.33 -3.33 -10.57
C ALA A 660 -18.40 -3.60 -12.09
N THR A 661 -17.44 -4.37 -12.60
CA THR A 661 -17.45 -4.77 -14.00
C THR A 661 -18.73 -5.57 -14.28
N PRO A 662 -19.58 -5.15 -15.24
CA PRO A 662 -20.79 -5.89 -15.55
C PRO A 662 -20.45 -7.33 -15.98
N VAL A 663 -21.23 -8.30 -15.51
CA VAL A 663 -21.17 -9.65 -16.08
C VAL A 663 -21.76 -9.58 -17.48
N THR A 664 -20.93 -9.84 -18.49
CA THR A 664 -21.28 -9.79 -19.90
C THR A 664 -20.88 -11.09 -20.58
N GLY A 665 -21.75 -11.59 -21.45
CA GLY A 665 -21.51 -12.82 -22.18
C GLY A 665 -22.77 -13.65 -22.36
N ASN A 666 -22.63 -14.78 -23.05
CA ASN A 666 -23.70 -15.75 -23.20
C ASN A 666 -23.43 -16.91 -22.23
N PRO A 667 -24.33 -17.19 -21.27
CA PRO A 667 -24.20 -18.33 -20.37
C PRO A 667 -24.32 -19.65 -21.15
N GLN A 668 -23.35 -20.54 -20.97
CA GLN A 668 -23.36 -21.89 -21.53
C GLN A 668 -22.55 -22.86 -20.67
N ALA A 669 -23.09 -24.05 -20.41
CA ALA A 669 -22.40 -25.13 -19.72
C ALA A 669 -22.53 -26.45 -20.47
N LEU A 670 -21.45 -27.22 -20.53
CA LEU A 670 -21.46 -28.59 -21.04
C LEU A 670 -21.27 -29.55 -19.88
N LEU A 671 -22.24 -30.45 -19.68
CA LEU A 671 -22.05 -31.66 -18.87
C LEU A 671 -21.87 -32.85 -19.81
N PHE A 672 -20.76 -33.56 -19.67
CA PHE A 672 -20.48 -34.82 -20.34
C PHE A 672 -20.36 -35.94 -19.30
N ILE A 673 -21.15 -37.01 -19.47
CA ILE A 673 -21.18 -38.15 -18.58
C ILE A 673 -20.80 -39.39 -19.38
N GLU A 674 -19.77 -40.11 -18.95
CA GLU A 674 -19.31 -41.33 -19.60
C GLU A 674 -18.99 -42.39 -18.55
N GLY A 675 -19.52 -43.61 -18.72
CA GLY A 675 -19.02 -44.73 -17.95
C GLY A 675 -17.64 -45.15 -18.47
N LEU A 676 -16.67 -45.38 -17.58
CA LEU A 676 -15.33 -45.84 -17.95
C LEU A 676 -15.09 -47.28 -17.49
N GLY A 677 -13.95 -47.87 -17.87
CA GLY A 677 -13.59 -49.23 -17.44
C GLY A 677 -14.09 -50.37 -18.33
N GLY A 678 -14.87 -50.10 -19.39
CA GLY A 678 -15.33 -51.15 -20.30
C GLY A 678 -16.29 -50.71 -21.42
N ASP A 679 -17.09 -51.66 -21.89
CA ASP A 679 -18.22 -51.44 -22.80
C ASP A 679 -19.51 -51.11 -22.03
N LEU A 680 -20.65 -50.90 -22.69
CA LEU A 680 -21.90 -50.54 -22.00
C LEU A 680 -22.30 -51.51 -20.86
N GLN A 681 -21.91 -52.79 -20.92
CA GLN A 681 -22.25 -53.76 -19.88
C GLN A 681 -21.34 -53.66 -18.64
N THR A 682 -20.15 -53.08 -18.79
CA THR A 682 -19.10 -53.09 -17.77
C THR A 682 -18.62 -51.70 -17.37
N ALA A 683 -18.94 -50.69 -18.17
CA ALA A 683 -18.60 -49.31 -17.96
C ALA A 683 -19.41 -48.72 -16.80
N SER A 684 -18.78 -47.89 -15.98
CA SER A 684 -19.44 -47.30 -14.82
C SER A 684 -18.98 -45.88 -14.56
N VAL A 685 -19.90 -45.06 -14.05
CA VAL A 685 -19.62 -43.70 -13.55
C VAL A 685 -18.87 -43.68 -12.21
N PHE A 686 -18.72 -44.86 -11.59
CA PHE A 686 -17.88 -45.10 -10.41
C PHE A 686 -16.39 -44.80 -10.70
N GLU A 687 -15.95 -45.01 -11.94
CA GLU A 687 -14.56 -44.80 -12.33
C GLU A 687 -14.20 -43.31 -12.36
N SER A 688 -12.97 -42.96 -11.98
CA SER A 688 -12.51 -41.57 -12.00
C SER A 688 -12.56 -40.95 -13.40
N GLY A 689 -13.07 -39.72 -13.50
CA GLY A 689 -13.19 -39.00 -14.77
C GLY A 689 -14.54 -39.14 -15.48
N SER A 690 -15.54 -39.70 -14.82
CA SER A 690 -16.82 -40.07 -15.46
C SER A 690 -17.76 -38.90 -15.71
N PHE A 691 -17.71 -37.85 -14.89
CA PHE A 691 -18.46 -36.61 -15.09
C PHE A 691 -17.50 -35.48 -15.40
N LYS A 692 -17.78 -34.72 -16.46
CA LYS A 692 -16.99 -33.55 -16.88
C LYS A 692 -17.92 -32.38 -17.09
N LEU A 693 -17.82 -31.38 -16.22
CA LEU A 693 -18.49 -30.09 -16.33
C LEU A 693 -17.53 -29.11 -16.98
N THR A 694 -17.96 -28.37 -17.99
CA THR A 694 -17.14 -27.33 -18.65
C THR A 694 -17.97 -26.06 -18.76
N ASN A 695 -17.43 -24.93 -18.30
CA ASN A 695 -18.03 -23.64 -18.55
C ASN A 695 -17.69 -23.20 -19.98
N GLN A 696 -18.68 -23.17 -20.86
CA GLN A 696 -18.54 -22.76 -22.25
C GLN A 696 -19.08 -21.36 -22.51
N SER A 697 -19.36 -20.60 -21.44
CA SER A 697 -19.86 -19.24 -21.56
C SER A 697 -18.86 -18.35 -22.28
N THR A 698 -19.32 -17.19 -22.78
CA THR A 698 -18.43 -16.15 -23.32
C THR A 698 -18.26 -15.01 -22.30
N GLY A 699 -17.28 -14.13 -22.54
CA GLY A 699 -17.07 -12.96 -21.67
C GLY A 699 -16.58 -13.37 -20.28
N ASN A 700 -17.24 -12.89 -19.21
CA ASN A 700 -16.88 -13.15 -17.82
C ASN A 700 -18.00 -13.87 -17.03
N VAL A 701 -18.85 -14.65 -17.71
CA VAL A 701 -19.95 -15.40 -17.08
C VAL A 701 -19.43 -16.70 -16.45
N ARG A 702 -19.55 -16.84 -15.13
CA ARG A 702 -19.14 -18.02 -14.35
C ARG A 702 -20.30 -18.98 -14.12
N ILE A 703 -20.00 -20.25 -13.88
CA ILE A 703 -20.96 -21.21 -13.31
C ILE A 703 -20.91 -21.10 -11.79
N VAL A 704 -22.07 -20.93 -11.16
CA VAL A 704 -22.22 -20.83 -9.69
C VAL A 704 -22.67 -22.16 -9.11
N SER A 705 -23.61 -22.85 -9.76
CA SER A 705 -24.11 -24.14 -9.26
C SER A 705 -24.60 -25.02 -10.39
N VAL A 706 -24.45 -26.34 -10.22
CA VAL A 706 -24.98 -27.37 -11.12
C VAL A 706 -25.74 -28.41 -10.29
N THR A 707 -27.00 -28.63 -10.64
CA THR A 707 -27.83 -29.71 -10.08
C THR A 707 -28.12 -30.76 -11.15
N ILE A 708 -27.82 -32.03 -10.86
CA ILE A 708 -28.15 -33.19 -11.70
C ILE A 708 -29.26 -33.98 -11.01
N ASP A 709 -30.39 -34.14 -11.68
CA ASP A 709 -31.55 -34.93 -11.23
C ASP A 709 -31.67 -36.22 -12.06
N ALA A 710 -31.33 -37.34 -11.43
CA ALA A 710 -31.35 -38.66 -12.05
C ALA A 710 -32.76 -39.27 -12.16
N SER A 711 -33.76 -38.75 -11.43
CA SER A 711 -35.13 -39.28 -11.44
C SER A 711 -35.81 -39.19 -12.81
N THR A 712 -35.31 -38.29 -13.66
CA THR A 712 -35.80 -38.03 -15.02
C THR A 712 -35.07 -38.83 -16.09
N SER A 713 -34.04 -39.60 -15.71
CA SER A 713 -33.29 -40.44 -16.65
C SER A 713 -34.12 -41.59 -17.23
N ILE A 714 -33.64 -42.15 -18.34
CA ILE A 714 -34.33 -43.19 -19.12
C ILE A 714 -34.41 -44.52 -18.36
N LEU A 715 -33.45 -44.79 -17.48
CA LEU A 715 -33.56 -45.88 -16.52
C LEU A 715 -34.26 -45.36 -15.26
N PRO A 716 -35.51 -45.78 -15.00
CA PRO A 716 -36.18 -45.39 -13.79
C PRO A 716 -35.46 -45.98 -12.58
N ASP A 717 -35.47 -45.24 -11.46
CA ASP A 717 -35.01 -45.69 -10.15
C ASP A 717 -33.49 -45.92 -10.02
N VAL A 718 -32.69 -45.18 -10.80
CA VAL A 718 -31.24 -45.01 -10.55
C VAL A 718 -31.02 -43.84 -9.59
N VAL A 719 -30.26 -44.07 -8.53
CA VAL A 719 -29.96 -43.08 -7.49
C VAL A 719 -28.46 -42.88 -7.34
N PHE A 720 -28.04 -41.69 -6.92
CA PHE A 720 -26.70 -41.47 -6.39
C PHE A 720 -26.57 -42.23 -5.06
N ASP A 721 -25.54 -43.07 -4.93
CA ASP A 721 -25.30 -43.88 -3.73
C ASP A 721 -23.94 -43.57 -3.08
N PRO A 722 -23.74 -42.35 -2.57
CA PRO A 722 -22.47 -41.97 -1.94
C PRO A 722 -22.22 -42.68 -0.59
N LEU A 723 -23.21 -43.39 -0.04
CA LEU A 723 -23.17 -44.02 1.29
C LEU A 723 -23.21 -45.55 1.25
N GLY A 724 -23.51 -46.17 0.10
CA GLY A 724 -23.66 -47.61 -0.06
C GLY A 724 -24.96 -48.19 0.51
N ASP A 725 -25.98 -47.34 0.67
CA ASP A 725 -27.28 -47.72 1.21
C ASP A 725 -28.33 -47.90 0.09
N GLY A 726 -28.06 -47.41 -1.12
CA GLY A 726 -28.96 -47.43 -2.27
C GLY A 726 -28.84 -48.68 -3.14
N GLY A 727 -27.66 -49.30 -3.22
CA GLY A 727 -27.36 -50.38 -4.14
C GLY A 727 -26.61 -51.57 -3.54
N ASN A 728 -25.56 -52.02 -4.22
CA ASN A 728 -24.77 -53.20 -3.89
C ASN A 728 -23.83 -52.94 -2.69
N ASP A 729 -22.94 -53.88 -2.36
CA ASP A 729 -22.03 -53.81 -1.21
C ASP A 729 -20.76 -52.97 -1.40
N VAL A 730 -20.63 -52.25 -2.52
CA VAL A 730 -19.52 -51.36 -2.88
C VAL A 730 -20.06 -50.00 -3.30
N PHE A 731 -19.52 -48.93 -2.73
CA PHE A 731 -19.95 -47.56 -3.01
C PHE A 731 -18.77 -46.59 -3.15
N LYS A 732 -19.05 -45.41 -3.70
CA LYS A 732 -18.09 -44.32 -3.84
C LYS A 732 -18.76 -42.98 -3.53
N PRO A 733 -18.24 -42.21 -2.56
CA PRO A 733 -18.73 -40.87 -2.29
C PRO A 733 -18.41 -39.93 -3.46
N PHE A 734 -19.05 -38.75 -3.49
CA PHE A 734 -18.67 -37.68 -4.40
C PHE A 734 -17.15 -37.43 -4.32
N THR A 735 -16.46 -37.66 -5.44
CA THR A 735 -15.00 -37.59 -5.52
C THR A 735 -14.60 -36.62 -6.62
N PRO A 736 -14.14 -35.40 -6.28
CA PRO A 736 -13.46 -34.52 -7.22
C PRO A 736 -12.22 -35.22 -7.78
N ASP A 737 -12.15 -35.38 -9.09
CA ASP A 737 -11.03 -36.05 -9.77
C ASP A 737 -10.03 -35.02 -10.34
N GLU A 738 -10.50 -33.88 -10.87
CA GLU A 738 -9.68 -32.81 -11.43
C GLU A 738 -10.41 -31.46 -11.40
N GLY A 739 -9.67 -30.34 -11.35
CA GLY A 739 -10.21 -28.99 -11.51
C GLY A 739 -10.87 -28.37 -10.28
N ALA A 740 -10.87 -29.04 -9.13
CA ALA A 740 -11.54 -28.55 -7.90
C ALA A 740 -11.03 -27.18 -7.44
N THR A 741 -9.70 -26.98 -7.39
CA THR A 741 -9.11 -25.68 -7.01
C THR A 741 -9.30 -24.63 -8.10
N LEU A 742 -9.16 -25.02 -9.37
CA LEU A 742 -9.28 -24.10 -10.51
C LEU A 742 -10.68 -23.49 -10.58
N THR A 743 -11.71 -24.34 -10.51
CA THR A 743 -13.13 -23.94 -10.60
C THR A 743 -13.72 -23.43 -9.29
N GLY A 744 -12.94 -23.40 -8.21
CA GLY A 744 -13.42 -22.93 -6.92
C GLY A 744 -14.55 -23.78 -6.33
N LEU A 745 -14.37 -25.10 -6.25
CA LEU A 745 -15.37 -26.03 -5.68
C LEU A 745 -15.64 -25.67 -4.20
N VAL A 746 -16.84 -25.18 -3.92
CA VAL A 746 -17.30 -24.80 -2.57
C VAL A 746 -17.78 -26.01 -1.80
N GLY A 747 -18.55 -26.88 -2.47
CA GLY A 747 -19.16 -28.03 -1.82
C GLY A 747 -20.15 -28.76 -2.72
N HIS A 748 -20.81 -29.76 -2.14
CA HIS A 748 -21.88 -30.49 -2.79
C HIS A 748 -22.94 -30.92 -1.76
N SER A 749 -24.16 -31.14 -2.23
CA SER A 749 -25.25 -31.69 -1.43
C SER A 749 -26.06 -32.71 -2.21
N HIS A 750 -26.59 -33.69 -1.49
CA HIS A 750 -27.50 -34.69 -2.04
C HIS A 750 -28.93 -34.38 -1.59
N GLY A 751 -29.88 -34.47 -2.52
CA GLY A 751 -31.27 -34.14 -2.29
C GLY A 751 -32.20 -35.28 -2.69
N VAL A 752 -33.44 -35.21 -2.19
CA VAL A 752 -34.52 -36.17 -2.46
C VAL A 752 -34.10 -37.64 -2.22
N PRO A 753 -34.13 -38.09 -0.95
CA PRO A 753 -33.80 -39.48 -0.62
C PRO A 753 -34.75 -40.48 -1.30
N ASN A 754 -34.20 -41.51 -1.95
CA ASN A 754 -34.96 -42.61 -2.55
C ASN A 754 -34.21 -43.94 -2.41
N GLY A 755 -34.88 -44.99 -1.93
CA GLY A 755 -34.34 -46.35 -1.84
C GLY A 755 -33.13 -46.56 -0.93
N GLY A 756 -32.58 -45.51 -0.31
CA GLY A 756 -31.30 -45.52 0.43
C GLY A 756 -30.21 -44.66 -0.22
N GLY A 757 -30.41 -44.23 -1.47
CA GLY A 757 -29.60 -43.20 -2.13
C GLY A 757 -30.37 -41.89 -2.31
N PHE A 758 -29.97 -41.10 -3.30
CA PHE A 758 -30.49 -39.75 -3.57
C PHE A 758 -30.79 -39.54 -5.05
N GLU A 759 -31.87 -38.84 -5.38
CA GLU A 759 -32.21 -38.56 -6.79
C GLU A 759 -31.42 -37.38 -7.36
N THR A 760 -31.01 -36.43 -6.51
CA THR A 760 -30.34 -35.21 -6.96
C THR A 760 -28.95 -35.01 -6.33
N LEU A 761 -28.00 -34.51 -7.12
CA LEU A 761 -26.69 -34.02 -6.69
C LEU A 761 -26.56 -32.55 -7.10
N THR A 762 -26.33 -31.65 -6.13
CA THR A 762 -26.00 -30.24 -6.37
C THR A 762 -24.54 -29.98 -6.04
N ILE A 763 -23.84 -29.26 -6.90
CA ILE A 763 -22.42 -28.89 -6.76
C ILE A 763 -22.30 -27.38 -6.90
N ASP A 764 -21.66 -26.74 -5.94
CA ASP A 764 -21.53 -25.28 -5.87
C ASP A 764 -20.08 -24.85 -6.11
N PHE A 765 -19.92 -23.77 -6.87
CA PHE A 765 -18.64 -23.22 -7.32
C PHE A 765 -18.59 -21.71 -7.08
N ASP A 766 -17.40 -21.20 -6.85
CA ASP A 766 -17.16 -19.77 -6.62
C ASP A 766 -16.22 -19.13 -7.66
N ASN A 767 -15.53 -19.95 -8.47
CA ASN A 767 -14.56 -19.50 -9.47
C ASN A 767 -14.59 -20.33 -10.77
N PHE A 768 -15.77 -20.78 -11.22
CA PHE A 768 -15.83 -21.61 -12.43
C PHE A 768 -15.91 -20.73 -13.70
N ASP A 769 -14.75 -20.26 -14.17
CA ASP A 769 -14.61 -19.30 -15.28
C ASP A 769 -14.80 -19.92 -16.67
N PRO A 770 -15.16 -19.12 -17.70
CA PRO A 770 -15.21 -19.55 -19.09
C PRO A 770 -13.94 -20.29 -19.55
N GLY A 771 -14.12 -21.49 -20.10
CA GLY A 771 -13.04 -22.35 -20.61
C GLY A 771 -12.49 -23.35 -19.59
N GLU A 772 -12.86 -23.24 -18.31
CA GLU A 772 -12.44 -24.20 -17.29
C GLU A 772 -13.24 -25.50 -17.32
N GLN A 773 -12.75 -26.53 -16.63
CA GLN A 773 -13.40 -27.82 -16.49
C GLN A 773 -13.27 -28.37 -15.07
N PHE A 774 -14.37 -28.90 -14.54
CA PHE A 774 -14.42 -29.66 -13.30
C PHE A 774 -14.75 -31.12 -13.61
N VAL A 775 -13.99 -32.05 -13.04
CA VAL A 775 -14.13 -33.48 -13.29
C VAL A 775 -14.36 -34.20 -11.97
N PHE A 776 -15.34 -35.10 -11.94
CA PHE A 776 -15.65 -35.89 -10.75
C PHE A 776 -16.21 -37.27 -11.09
N SER A 777 -16.35 -38.08 -10.06
CA SER A 777 -16.95 -39.41 -10.11
C SER A 777 -17.70 -39.69 -8.81
N ILE A 778 -18.74 -40.52 -8.93
CA ILE A 778 -19.63 -40.88 -7.82
C ILE A 778 -20.31 -42.20 -8.17
N ASP A 779 -20.67 -42.97 -7.14
CA ASP A 779 -21.44 -44.19 -7.36
C ASP A 779 -22.91 -43.89 -7.66
N MET A 780 -23.46 -44.65 -8.60
CA MET A 780 -24.86 -44.57 -8.98
C MET A 780 -25.37 -45.96 -9.31
N GLU A 781 -26.50 -46.32 -8.71
CA GLU A 781 -27.04 -47.68 -8.82
C GLU A 781 -28.57 -47.69 -8.81
N PRO A 782 -29.19 -48.70 -9.44
CA PRO A 782 -30.63 -48.87 -9.35
C PRO A 782 -31.02 -49.43 -7.99
N THR A 783 -32.05 -48.89 -7.33
CA THR A 783 -32.40 -49.35 -5.96
C THR A 783 -32.84 -50.81 -5.90
N SER A 784 -33.27 -51.36 -7.04
CA SER A 784 -33.66 -52.76 -7.20
C SER A 784 -32.57 -53.80 -6.90
N ILE A 785 -31.28 -53.42 -6.91
CA ILE A 785 -30.16 -54.33 -6.59
C ILE A 785 -29.67 -54.18 -5.14
N LYS A 786 -30.41 -53.43 -4.31
CA LYS A 786 -30.05 -53.16 -2.93
C LYS A 786 -29.70 -54.42 -2.13
N GLY A 787 -28.52 -54.43 -1.50
CA GLY A 787 -28.02 -55.53 -0.69
C GLY A 787 -27.49 -56.74 -1.47
N SER A 788 -27.30 -56.60 -2.80
CA SER A 788 -26.58 -57.59 -3.60
C SER A 788 -25.06 -57.40 -3.49
N THR A 789 -24.29 -58.43 -3.83
CA THR A 789 -22.82 -58.31 -3.97
C THR A 789 -22.48 -57.63 -5.28
N ALA A 790 -21.54 -56.70 -5.29
CA ALA A 790 -21.08 -55.98 -6.47
C ALA A 790 -20.64 -56.95 -7.59
N PRO A 791 -20.95 -56.66 -8.88
CA PRO A 791 -21.67 -55.49 -9.39
C PRO A 791 -23.20 -55.73 -9.51
N GLY A 792 -23.79 -56.58 -8.68
CA GLY A 792 -25.17 -57.02 -8.82
C GLY A 792 -25.39 -58.03 -9.96
N PRO A 793 -26.61 -58.58 -10.08
CA PRO A 793 -26.92 -59.60 -11.09
C PRO A 793 -26.75 -59.04 -12.50
N SER A 794 -26.01 -59.76 -13.35
CA SER A 794 -25.77 -59.37 -14.75
C SER A 794 -25.16 -57.97 -14.93
N GLN A 795 -24.29 -57.54 -14.00
CA GLN A 795 -23.62 -56.22 -14.02
C GLN A 795 -24.56 -55.02 -13.81
N ALA A 796 -25.74 -55.22 -13.22
CA ALA A 796 -26.76 -54.16 -13.07
C ALA A 796 -26.33 -52.93 -12.24
N GLY A 797 -25.26 -53.02 -11.44
CA GLY A 797 -24.65 -51.90 -10.71
C GLY A 797 -23.63 -51.09 -11.52
N LYS A 798 -23.36 -51.47 -12.78
CA LYS A 798 -22.47 -50.72 -13.68
C LYS A 798 -23.30 -49.74 -14.50
N ILE A 799 -23.64 -48.60 -13.89
CA ILE A 799 -24.35 -47.49 -14.56
C ILE A 799 -23.35 -46.64 -15.36
N SER A 800 -23.57 -46.50 -16.67
CA SER A 800 -22.79 -45.60 -17.53
C SER A 800 -23.56 -44.30 -17.80
N GLY A 801 -22.92 -43.35 -18.50
CA GLY A 801 -23.60 -42.14 -18.95
C GLY A 801 -24.76 -42.41 -19.91
N MET A 802 -24.77 -43.54 -20.64
CA MET A 802 -25.89 -43.88 -21.53
C MET A 802 -27.19 -44.08 -20.74
N GLU A 803 -27.13 -44.80 -19.61
CA GLU A 803 -28.25 -45.03 -18.70
C GLU A 803 -28.79 -43.72 -18.09
N MET A 804 -27.94 -42.70 -17.98
CA MET A 804 -28.33 -41.38 -17.48
C MET A 804 -28.98 -40.47 -18.51
N THR A 805 -29.20 -40.92 -19.75
CA THR A 805 -29.90 -40.14 -20.79
C THR A 805 -31.29 -39.72 -20.28
N GLY A 806 -31.65 -38.45 -20.40
CA GLY A 806 -32.91 -37.88 -19.91
C GLY A 806 -32.81 -37.22 -18.53
N ALA A 807 -31.70 -37.42 -17.80
CA ALA A 807 -31.46 -36.74 -16.53
C ALA A 807 -31.51 -35.21 -16.72
N THR A 808 -32.18 -34.54 -15.79
CA THR A 808 -32.39 -33.10 -15.83
C THR A 808 -31.20 -32.42 -15.18
N VAL A 809 -30.65 -31.41 -15.85
CA VAL A 809 -29.50 -30.63 -15.39
C VAL A 809 -29.92 -29.18 -15.29
N THR A 810 -29.75 -28.59 -14.11
CA THR A 810 -30.00 -27.16 -13.87
C THR A 810 -28.67 -26.49 -13.57
N VAL A 811 -28.39 -25.38 -14.25
CA VAL A 811 -27.16 -24.60 -14.08
C VAL A 811 -27.52 -23.16 -13.75
N VAL A 812 -26.90 -22.62 -12.71
CA VAL A 812 -27.01 -21.21 -12.30
C VAL A 812 -25.71 -20.51 -12.64
N PHE A 813 -25.80 -19.36 -13.32
CA PHE A 813 -24.65 -18.56 -13.76
C PHE A 813 -24.50 -17.26 -12.95
N SER A 814 -23.32 -16.64 -13.02
CA SER A 814 -23.00 -15.42 -12.26
C SER A 814 -23.72 -14.15 -12.73
N ASP A 815 -24.38 -14.19 -13.88
CA ASP A 815 -25.28 -13.13 -14.35
C ASP A 815 -26.71 -13.28 -13.82
N GLY A 816 -26.95 -14.29 -12.96
CA GLY A 816 -28.27 -14.64 -12.44
C GLY A 816 -29.12 -15.51 -13.38
N THR A 817 -28.62 -15.85 -14.57
CA THR A 817 -29.31 -16.75 -15.48
C THR A 817 -29.37 -18.16 -14.92
N THR A 818 -30.54 -18.79 -15.00
CA THR A 818 -30.73 -20.22 -14.72
C THR A 818 -31.17 -20.93 -15.99
N THR A 819 -30.47 -21.99 -16.36
CA THR A 819 -30.82 -22.85 -17.50
C THR A 819 -31.15 -24.26 -17.02
N THR A 820 -32.14 -24.89 -17.64
CA THR A 820 -32.51 -26.28 -17.39
C THR A 820 -32.50 -27.05 -18.71
N SER A 821 -31.85 -28.20 -18.74
CA SER A 821 -31.76 -29.07 -19.92
C SER A 821 -31.84 -30.55 -19.52
N GLN A 822 -31.97 -31.44 -20.51
CA GLN A 822 -31.88 -32.88 -20.30
C GLN A 822 -30.65 -33.44 -21.00
N THR A 823 -30.04 -34.48 -20.42
CA THR A 823 -28.98 -35.24 -21.07
C THR A 823 -29.53 -36.02 -22.26
N TYR A 824 -28.77 -36.05 -23.34
CA TYR A 824 -29.05 -36.84 -24.54
C TYR A 824 -27.83 -37.69 -24.88
N ARG A 825 -28.05 -38.77 -25.62
CA ARG A 825 -26.97 -39.68 -26.03
C ARG A 825 -25.87 -38.93 -26.80
N THR A 826 -24.62 -39.18 -26.43
CA THR A 826 -23.46 -38.71 -27.18
C THR A 826 -23.29 -39.50 -28.49
N ALA A 827 -23.28 -38.82 -29.63
CA ALA A 827 -23.12 -39.48 -30.92
C ALA A 827 -21.76 -40.21 -31.02
N GLY A 828 -21.78 -41.47 -31.47
CA GLY A 828 -20.57 -42.29 -31.63
C GLY A 828 -20.00 -42.88 -30.33
N ASN A 829 -20.57 -42.56 -29.17
CA ASN A 829 -20.20 -43.14 -27.88
C ASN A 829 -21.40 -43.92 -27.30
N ASN A 830 -21.23 -45.23 -27.11
CA ASN A 830 -22.32 -46.12 -26.66
C ASN A 830 -22.44 -46.22 -25.14
N ARG A 831 -21.66 -45.44 -24.38
CA ARG A 831 -21.61 -45.45 -22.90
C ARG A 831 -21.67 -44.04 -22.30
N ALA A 832 -22.06 -43.05 -23.10
CA ALA A 832 -22.05 -41.65 -22.70
C ALA A 832 -23.34 -40.91 -23.07
N SER A 833 -23.68 -39.93 -22.24
CA SER A 833 -24.66 -38.88 -22.51
C SER A 833 -24.04 -37.51 -22.23
N GLN A 834 -24.66 -36.47 -22.76
CA GLN A 834 -24.21 -35.10 -22.55
C GLN A 834 -25.40 -34.14 -22.61
N THR A 835 -25.22 -32.93 -22.09
CA THR A 835 -26.14 -31.83 -22.35
C THR A 835 -25.38 -30.52 -22.48
N ILE A 836 -25.94 -29.60 -23.28
CA ILE A 836 -25.50 -28.21 -23.35
C ILE A 836 -26.64 -27.39 -22.75
N ALA A 837 -26.37 -26.75 -21.61
CA ALA A 837 -27.31 -25.86 -20.96
C ALA A 837 -27.02 -24.43 -21.47
N ASP A 838 -27.93 -23.88 -22.27
CA ASP A 838 -27.84 -22.52 -22.82
C ASP A 838 -29.23 -21.85 -22.84
N THR A 839 -29.28 -20.54 -23.13
CA THR A 839 -30.51 -19.75 -23.18
C THR A 839 -31.25 -19.84 -24.52
N GLY A 840 -30.76 -20.63 -25.48
CA GLY A 840 -31.24 -20.68 -26.86
C GLY A 840 -32.09 -21.90 -27.21
N LEU A 841 -32.15 -22.91 -26.34
CA LEU A 841 -32.97 -24.10 -26.54
C LEU A 841 -34.39 -23.91 -26.00
N PRO A 842 -35.44 -24.38 -26.71
CA PRO A 842 -36.80 -24.32 -26.19
C PRO A 842 -36.87 -25.13 -24.89
N PRO A 843 -37.61 -24.64 -23.86
CA PRO A 843 -37.84 -25.43 -22.66
C PRO A 843 -38.47 -26.76 -23.07
N THR A 844 -37.82 -27.86 -22.70
CA THR A 844 -38.29 -29.22 -22.98
C THR A 844 -39.51 -29.57 -22.15
#